data_AF-A0A7Y5WZ16-F1
#
_entry.id   AF-A0A7Y5WZ16-F1
#
_cell.length_a   1.000
_cell.length_b   1.000
_cell.length_c   1.000
_cell.angle_alpha   90.00
_cell.angle_beta   90.00
_cell.angle_gamma   90.00
#
_symmetry.space_group_name_H-M   'P 1'
#
loop_
_entity.id
_entity.type
_entity.pdbx_description
1 polymer ?
#
loop_
_entity_poly.entity_id
_entity_poly.type
_entity_poly.pdbx_seq_one_letter_code
_entity_poly.pdbx_strand_id
1 'polypeptide(L)'
;MAEGFVSEQRAGFNNVDFDFFAVVADAYDEVVGGTRYISRRRIASGSTLWELDVHNTERLAASPLAALRSQRAAEKRVPEGVWGASQAYKRVFLQALFTGDGSSSLLARKTMQISYSTYSEQLAKDVQLLLLEFGIVSRLCHYAKGETKVVITNRRDARLFARNVGFLGAKQAKLDRELAQVPRQSSALSSDHVPGIASYIRSDCGSRWVDKDWLRRHNVDRIDRWEQGGTAILERIASDEVRRVVEPLVTGDYYYAEVASVEDAGVQPVFSLRVDTDDHSFLTNGFVSHNTEARLAKLAEETLRELDSDTVDFGPNYDESKREPVVLPARFPNLLVNGSAGIAVGMATNIPPHNLTEVANAIVQLIDKPDSNVEDLMKHVKGPDFPTGAIIVGRSGIRDAYRSGRGRVVMRARAHIEELRGGKSAIIVTELPYGVKKGGDSGVIAKIADLVNEKVLTEVSDLQDHSDRSGMRIQIELKRDAVPQVALNKLFKHTPLQSTFGVNTVALVNGVPRTLSLLELLKHYLDFQREIVTRRSKHELRQKEKRAHILQGYLIALDNLDAVIALIRSAADTEAAKNGLMETFELSEAQAVAILELRLRALTALERQGVENEYRDIQERITELRALLSDEAKIDALIKDELTELRAIYGRNDDRRTEIVAAEEELELEDLIAEEDMVIAITRSGYIKRLPVTAYREQRRGGIGVMGMDLKDEDYIEHLFVASTHDYILFFTTVGKVYRLKVHELPLGSRQSKGRAIVNLLPFRQGENVRAVIQTRNFEEAQYLLFATKNGIVKKTELKAYNTPLRADGIIAIKMREGDELVGVRHSSGEDDVLMVSRLGQAIRFSEQDVRPMGRDASGVQGMRLRGDDEVISVAIAADDADLLVVTENGYGKRTRVSEYPKKGRGGMGVKTVQLTEARGHLAGARVVRDGYQVMLISTGGTVIKMPVEDIKRLGRSTQGVIVMRLREGEQVSSLAPVVESGDDSNGEPSDAA
;
A
#
# COMPACT_ATOMS: atom_id res chain seq x y z
N MET A 1 -57.26 -9.20 12.34
CA MET A 1 -56.89 -9.01 10.91
C MET A 1 -57.90 -9.67 9.99
N ALA A 2 -58.10 -10.98 10.14
CA ALA A 2 -59.23 -11.66 9.53
C ALA A 2 -60.57 -11.13 10.06
N GLU A 3 -61.57 -11.08 9.19
CA GLU A 3 -62.99 -10.73 9.40
C GLU A 3 -63.32 -9.52 10.34
N GLY A 4 -62.33 -8.66 10.60
CA GLY A 4 -62.44 -7.53 11.52
C GLY A 4 -61.82 -6.23 11.00
N PHE A 5 -62.29 -5.12 11.57
CA PHE A 5 -61.93 -3.75 11.22
C PHE A 5 -61.56 -2.94 12.48
N VAL A 6 -60.67 -1.96 12.31
CA VAL A 6 -60.26 -1.02 13.37
C VAL A 6 -60.09 0.37 12.75
N SER A 7 -60.96 1.31 13.09
CA SER A 7 -60.83 2.73 12.74
C SER A 7 -60.42 3.56 13.96
N GLU A 8 -60.32 4.88 13.81
CA GLU A 8 -60.01 5.77 14.92
C GLU A 8 -61.09 5.78 16.02
N GLN A 9 -62.35 5.55 15.65
CA GLN A 9 -63.54 5.72 16.52
C GLN A 9 -64.35 4.44 16.72
N ARG A 10 -64.06 3.36 15.97
CA ARG A 10 -64.82 2.11 16.06
C ARG A 10 -63.96 0.91 15.66
N ALA A 11 -64.07 -0.18 16.39
CA ALA A 11 -63.52 -1.47 16.00
C ALA A 11 -64.58 -2.57 16.07
N GLY A 12 -64.39 -3.64 15.31
CA GLY A 12 -65.32 -4.76 15.35
C GLY A 12 -64.82 -6.01 14.64
N PHE A 13 -65.45 -7.12 14.96
CA PHE A 13 -65.14 -8.45 14.42
C PHE A 13 -66.42 -9.26 14.30
N ASN A 14 -66.66 -9.87 13.14
CA ASN A 14 -67.88 -10.59 12.87
C ASN A 14 -67.54 -11.99 12.37
N ASN A 15 -68.21 -13.04 12.85
CA ASN A 15 -68.00 -14.40 12.35
C ASN A 15 -69.28 -15.26 12.44
N VAL A 16 -69.37 -16.31 11.62
CA VAL A 16 -70.50 -17.26 11.63
C VAL A 16 -70.24 -18.50 12.48
N ASP A 17 -68.99 -18.80 12.80
CA ASP A 17 -68.57 -19.82 13.76
C ASP A 17 -68.60 -19.19 15.16
N PHE A 18 -69.49 -19.69 16.02
CA PHE A 18 -69.64 -19.18 17.39
C PHE A 18 -68.43 -19.49 18.27
N ASP A 19 -67.79 -20.65 18.08
CA ASP A 19 -66.69 -21.08 18.93
C ASP A 19 -65.45 -20.23 18.66
N PHE A 20 -65.19 -19.93 17.37
CA PHE A 20 -64.14 -18.97 17.01
C PHE A 20 -64.48 -17.53 17.43
N PHE A 21 -65.75 -17.12 17.31
CA PHE A 21 -66.20 -15.81 17.80
C PHE A 21 -66.00 -15.65 19.31
N ALA A 22 -66.34 -16.68 20.10
CA ALA A 22 -66.16 -16.69 21.55
C ALA A 22 -64.67 -16.56 21.93
N VAL A 23 -63.78 -17.35 21.31
CA VAL A 23 -62.34 -17.25 21.54
C VAL A 23 -61.78 -15.85 21.25
N VAL A 24 -62.22 -15.19 20.17
CA VAL A 24 -61.81 -13.81 19.85
C VAL A 24 -62.42 -12.79 20.83
N ALA A 25 -63.65 -13.01 21.26
CA ALA A 25 -64.35 -12.17 22.25
C ALA A 25 -63.68 -12.21 23.64
N ASP A 26 -63.30 -13.40 24.11
CA ASP A 26 -62.67 -13.61 25.42
C ASP A 26 -61.23 -13.07 25.40
N ALA A 27 -60.46 -13.34 24.33
CA ALA A 27 -59.12 -12.76 24.15
C ALA A 27 -59.15 -11.22 24.05
N TYR A 28 -60.22 -10.64 23.51
CA TYR A 28 -60.40 -9.18 23.52
C TYR A 28 -60.57 -8.65 24.95
N ASP A 29 -61.39 -9.32 25.78
CA ASP A 29 -61.61 -8.91 27.18
C ASP A 29 -60.34 -9.02 28.04
N GLU A 30 -59.52 -10.05 27.81
CA GLU A 30 -58.27 -10.26 28.52
C GLU A 30 -57.17 -9.25 28.12
N VAL A 31 -56.99 -9.01 26.81
CA VAL A 31 -55.84 -8.23 26.29
C VAL A 31 -56.14 -6.74 26.11
N VAL A 32 -57.41 -6.36 25.89
CA VAL A 32 -57.82 -4.96 25.65
C VAL A 32 -58.82 -4.50 26.72
N GLY A 33 -59.84 -5.30 26.97
CA GLY A 33 -60.96 -5.00 27.84
C GLY A 33 -61.71 -3.71 27.48
N GLY A 34 -62.45 -3.19 28.46
CA GLY A 34 -63.31 -2.02 28.27
C GLY A 34 -64.67 -2.36 27.67
N THR A 35 -65.47 -1.34 27.37
CA THR A 35 -66.86 -1.53 26.93
C THR A 35 -66.94 -2.05 25.49
N ARG A 36 -67.55 -3.21 25.32
CA ARG A 36 -67.85 -3.84 24.02
C ARG A 36 -69.31 -4.25 23.94
N TYR A 37 -69.85 -4.34 22.73
CA TYR A 37 -71.21 -4.77 22.44
C TYR A 37 -71.17 -6.05 21.60
N ILE A 38 -71.94 -7.06 22.00
CA ILE A 38 -72.15 -8.28 21.21
C ILE A 38 -73.58 -8.24 20.68
N SER A 39 -73.74 -8.49 19.39
CA SER A 39 -75.05 -8.73 18.78
C SER A 39 -75.01 -9.96 17.86
N ARG A 40 -76.19 -10.40 17.40
CA ARG A 40 -76.32 -11.50 16.44
C ARG A 40 -77.46 -11.23 15.48
N ARG A 41 -77.28 -11.58 14.21
CA ARG A 41 -78.32 -11.47 13.18
C ARG A 41 -78.26 -12.63 12.20
N ARG A 42 -79.38 -12.93 11.55
CA ARG A 42 -79.44 -13.94 10.51
C ARG A 42 -79.09 -13.32 9.16
N ILE A 43 -78.13 -13.88 8.45
CA ILE A 43 -77.69 -13.39 7.13
C ILE A 43 -78.36 -14.15 5.99
N ALA A 44 -78.26 -13.62 4.76
CA ALA A 44 -78.95 -14.15 3.58
C ALA A 44 -78.59 -15.62 3.23
N SER A 45 -77.44 -16.13 3.69
CA SER A 45 -77.06 -17.55 3.58
C SER A 45 -77.82 -18.48 4.55
N GLY A 46 -78.71 -17.94 5.39
CA GLY A 46 -79.45 -18.68 6.42
C GLY A 46 -78.68 -18.89 7.73
N SER A 47 -77.37 -18.61 7.75
CA SER A 47 -76.48 -18.68 8.91
C SER A 47 -76.75 -17.57 9.93
N THR A 48 -76.37 -17.79 11.18
CA THR A 48 -76.28 -16.75 12.22
C THR A 48 -74.90 -16.11 12.15
N LEU A 49 -74.85 -14.78 12.01
CA LEU A 49 -73.64 -13.99 12.15
C LEU A 49 -73.61 -13.41 13.57
N TRP A 50 -72.50 -13.57 14.26
CA TRP A 50 -72.19 -12.96 15.55
C TRP A 50 -71.28 -11.75 15.30
N GLU A 51 -71.60 -10.63 15.93
CA GLU A 51 -70.96 -9.33 15.66
C GLU A 51 -70.49 -8.70 16.98
N LEU A 52 -69.19 -8.44 17.07
CA LEU A 52 -68.53 -7.72 18.15
C LEU A 52 -68.29 -6.28 17.69
N ASP A 53 -68.70 -5.30 18.49
CA ASP A 53 -68.60 -3.89 18.18
C ASP A 53 -68.07 -3.09 19.38
N VAL A 54 -67.09 -2.21 19.13
CA VAL A 54 -66.34 -1.45 20.14
C VAL A 54 -66.38 0.01 19.74
N HIS A 55 -67.08 0.83 20.52
CA HIS A 55 -67.31 2.26 20.23
C HIS A 55 -66.35 3.19 20.98
N ASN A 56 -65.68 2.71 22.04
CA ASN A 56 -64.53 3.40 22.64
C ASN A 56 -63.26 2.59 22.36
N THR A 57 -62.40 3.13 21.49
CA THR A 57 -61.14 2.50 21.07
C THR A 57 -59.92 2.96 21.87
N GLU A 58 -60.06 3.75 22.94
CA GLU A 58 -58.93 4.26 23.75
C GLU A 58 -58.05 3.13 24.30
N ARG A 59 -58.67 2.08 24.87
CA ARG A 59 -57.93 0.91 25.36
C ARG A 59 -57.30 0.09 24.23
N LEU A 60 -57.97 0.01 23.07
CA LEU A 60 -57.42 -0.63 21.87
C LEU A 60 -56.18 0.13 21.36
N ALA A 61 -56.20 1.46 21.43
CA ALA A 61 -55.07 2.31 21.08
C ALA A 61 -53.87 2.19 22.06
N ALA A 62 -54.11 1.72 23.28
CA ALA A 62 -53.08 1.41 24.27
C ALA A 62 -52.61 -0.07 24.23
N SER A 63 -53.24 -0.92 23.40
CA SER A 63 -52.92 -2.35 23.30
C SER A 63 -52.02 -2.65 22.09
N PRO A 64 -51.47 -3.88 21.96
CA PRO A 64 -50.72 -4.29 20.77
C PRO A 64 -51.52 -4.20 19.45
N LEU A 65 -52.85 -4.09 19.50
CA LEU A 65 -53.70 -3.91 18.33
C LEU A 65 -53.70 -2.47 17.78
N ALA A 66 -53.08 -1.51 18.48
CA ALA A 66 -52.95 -0.12 18.03
C ALA A 66 -52.32 0.00 16.63
N ALA A 67 -51.39 -0.91 16.28
CA ALA A 67 -50.75 -0.97 14.97
C ALA A 67 -51.74 -1.21 13.80
N LEU A 68 -52.95 -1.72 14.08
CA LEU A 68 -53.98 -2.03 13.08
C LEU A 68 -54.97 -0.88 12.85
N ARG A 69 -54.90 0.22 13.62
CA ARG A 69 -55.82 1.35 13.50
C ARG A 69 -55.70 2.00 12.12
N SER A 70 -56.85 2.29 11.52
CA SER A 70 -57.00 3.05 10.27
C SER A 70 -56.41 2.40 9.01
N GLN A 71 -55.95 1.14 9.06
CA GLN A 71 -55.52 0.39 7.86
C GLN A 71 -56.73 -0.06 7.03
N ARG A 72 -56.76 0.26 5.73
CA ARG A 72 -57.74 -0.32 4.80
C ARG A 72 -57.39 -1.78 4.48
N ALA A 73 -58.35 -2.54 3.97
CA ALA A 73 -58.16 -3.96 3.68
C ALA A 73 -56.99 -4.28 2.72
N ALA A 74 -56.69 -3.38 1.79
CA ALA A 74 -55.56 -3.48 0.85
C ALA A 74 -54.21 -2.99 1.43
N GLU A 75 -54.23 -2.30 2.57
CA GLU A 75 -53.04 -1.72 3.23
C GLU A 75 -52.57 -2.56 4.42
N LYS A 76 -53.33 -3.59 4.81
CA LYS A 76 -52.97 -4.52 5.89
C LYS A 76 -51.61 -5.17 5.60
N ARG A 77 -50.79 -5.34 6.62
CA ARG A 77 -49.51 -6.09 6.61
C ARG A 77 -49.32 -6.78 7.96
N VAL A 78 -48.51 -7.82 8.05
CA VAL A 78 -48.19 -8.46 9.35
C VAL A 78 -47.58 -7.41 10.30
N PRO A 79 -47.99 -7.34 11.58
CA PRO A 79 -47.47 -6.34 12.51
C PRO A 79 -46.03 -6.69 12.91
N GLU A 80 -45.19 -5.67 13.11
CA GLU A 80 -43.78 -5.84 13.47
C GLU A 80 -43.57 -6.73 14.71
N GLY A 81 -44.43 -6.58 15.71
CA GLY A 81 -44.40 -7.40 16.92
C GLY A 81 -44.64 -8.89 16.69
N VAL A 82 -45.18 -9.31 15.53
CA VAL A 82 -45.31 -10.73 15.16
C VAL A 82 -44.02 -11.26 14.56
N TRP A 83 -43.30 -10.47 13.76
CA TRP A 83 -42.00 -10.85 13.20
C TRP A 83 -40.94 -11.09 14.28
N GLY A 84 -40.91 -10.24 15.31
CA GLY A 84 -40.04 -10.40 16.48
C GLY A 84 -40.52 -11.39 17.55
N ALA A 85 -41.69 -12.01 17.39
CA ALA A 85 -42.24 -12.93 18.38
C ALA A 85 -41.74 -14.37 18.23
N SER A 86 -41.98 -15.19 19.26
CA SER A 86 -41.64 -16.62 19.23
C SER A 86 -42.46 -17.39 18.18
N GLN A 87 -41.90 -18.52 17.73
CA GLN A 87 -42.58 -19.47 16.83
C GLN A 87 -43.98 -19.87 17.33
N ALA A 88 -44.17 -20.04 18.64
CA ALA A 88 -45.47 -20.34 19.22
C ALA A 88 -46.50 -19.22 19.00
N TYR A 89 -46.08 -17.95 19.04
CA TYR A 89 -46.92 -16.79 18.78
C TYR A 89 -47.24 -16.66 17.27
N LYS A 90 -46.22 -16.76 16.40
CA LYS A 90 -46.38 -16.75 14.93
C LYS A 90 -47.37 -17.84 14.47
N ARG A 91 -47.30 -19.02 15.09
CA ARG A 91 -48.24 -20.13 14.87
C ARG A 91 -49.67 -19.73 15.16
N VAL A 92 -49.95 -19.19 16.35
CA VAL A 92 -51.30 -18.78 16.76
C VAL A 92 -51.83 -17.65 15.87
N PHE A 93 -50.97 -16.70 15.47
CA PHE A 93 -51.32 -15.66 14.51
C PHE A 93 -51.76 -16.25 13.16
N LEU A 94 -50.95 -17.13 12.56
CA LEU A 94 -51.31 -17.80 11.30
C LEU A 94 -52.56 -18.68 11.44
N GLN A 95 -52.67 -19.45 12.51
CA GLN A 95 -53.80 -20.33 12.79
C GLN A 95 -55.12 -19.53 12.89
N ALA A 96 -55.12 -18.40 13.60
CA ALA A 96 -56.28 -17.50 13.68
C ALA A 96 -56.60 -16.84 12.33
N LEU A 97 -55.57 -16.41 11.58
CA LEU A 97 -55.73 -15.76 10.27
C LEU A 97 -56.34 -16.71 9.22
N PHE A 98 -55.84 -17.94 9.14
CA PHE A 98 -56.41 -19.01 8.30
C PHE A 98 -57.78 -19.49 8.82
N THR A 99 -58.03 -19.46 10.14
CA THR A 99 -59.36 -19.82 10.68
C THR A 99 -60.44 -18.82 10.30
N GLY A 100 -60.13 -17.53 10.18
CA GLY A 100 -61.04 -16.55 9.58
C GLY A 100 -61.11 -16.70 8.06
N ASP A 101 -60.29 -15.93 7.31
CA ASP A 101 -60.42 -15.79 5.86
C ASP A 101 -59.86 -16.99 5.03
N GLY A 102 -59.47 -18.09 5.70
CA GLY A 102 -58.90 -19.28 5.06
C GLY A 102 -59.85 -20.47 4.91
N SER A 103 -59.47 -21.41 4.05
CA SER A 103 -60.25 -22.62 3.74
C SER A 103 -59.36 -23.79 3.31
N SER A 104 -59.84 -25.02 3.55
CA SER A 104 -59.33 -26.24 2.90
C SER A 104 -60.35 -26.80 1.92
N SER A 105 -59.90 -27.48 0.87
CA SER A 105 -60.76 -28.22 -0.06
C SER A 105 -60.04 -29.40 -0.72
N LEU A 106 -60.78 -30.49 -0.95
CA LEU A 106 -60.32 -31.58 -1.81
C LEU A 106 -60.38 -31.18 -3.29
N LEU A 107 -59.34 -31.53 -4.02
CA LEU A 107 -59.21 -31.35 -5.47
C LEU A 107 -59.28 -32.69 -6.21
N ALA A 108 -59.48 -32.62 -7.53
CA ALA A 108 -59.47 -33.79 -8.41
C ALA A 108 -58.17 -34.61 -8.29
N ARG A 109 -58.25 -35.94 -8.49
CA ARG A 109 -57.14 -36.91 -8.35
C ARG A 109 -56.59 -37.09 -6.92
N LYS A 110 -57.43 -36.88 -5.89
CA LYS A 110 -57.06 -37.00 -4.46
C LYS A 110 -55.85 -36.12 -4.11
N THR A 111 -55.93 -34.85 -4.49
CA THR A 111 -55.06 -33.79 -3.97
C THR A 111 -55.92 -32.84 -3.13
N MET A 112 -55.31 -31.82 -2.53
CA MET A 112 -56.04 -30.82 -1.77
C MET A 112 -55.43 -29.44 -1.95
N GLN A 113 -56.20 -28.44 -1.57
CA GLN A 113 -55.80 -27.05 -1.52
C GLN A 113 -56.10 -26.51 -0.12
N ILE A 114 -55.12 -25.87 0.50
CA ILE A 114 -55.34 -24.98 1.63
C ILE A 114 -55.08 -23.57 1.11
N SER A 115 -55.97 -22.63 1.40
CA SER A 115 -55.85 -21.26 0.90
C SER A 115 -56.26 -20.23 1.94
N TYR A 116 -55.59 -19.08 1.88
CA TYR A 116 -55.94 -17.84 2.59
C TYR A 116 -56.11 -16.74 1.53
N SER A 117 -57.17 -15.92 1.64
CA SER A 117 -57.49 -14.88 0.65
C SER A 117 -57.47 -13.49 1.28
N THR A 118 -56.83 -12.53 0.61
CA THR A 118 -56.76 -11.14 1.08
C THR A 118 -56.76 -10.14 -0.08
N TYR A 119 -57.19 -8.91 0.17
CA TYR A 119 -57.07 -7.79 -0.77
C TYR A 119 -55.75 -7.02 -0.63
N SER A 120 -54.94 -7.32 0.39
CA SER A 120 -53.58 -6.78 0.50
C SER A 120 -52.58 -7.76 -0.08
N GLU A 121 -51.89 -7.35 -1.14
CA GLU A 121 -50.77 -8.09 -1.72
C GLU A 121 -49.61 -8.23 -0.72
N GLN A 122 -49.35 -7.18 0.08
CA GLN A 122 -48.29 -7.22 1.09
C GLN A 122 -48.61 -8.23 2.20
N LEU A 123 -49.85 -8.26 2.71
CA LEU A 123 -50.25 -9.27 3.69
C LEU A 123 -50.14 -10.69 3.13
N ALA A 124 -50.43 -10.89 1.84
CA ALA A 124 -50.26 -12.20 1.20
C ALA A 124 -48.77 -12.62 1.16
N LYS A 125 -47.86 -11.69 0.80
CA LYS A 125 -46.40 -11.92 0.84
C LYS A 125 -45.90 -12.19 2.26
N ASP A 126 -46.30 -11.38 3.24
CA ASP A 126 -45.93 -11.55 4.64
C ASP A 126 -46.37 -12.92 5.18
N VAL A 127 -47.59 -13.36 4.86
CA VAL A 127 -48.13 -14.67 5.27
C VAL A 127 -47.42 -15.82 4.56
N GLN A 128 -47.07 -15.66 3.28
CA GLN A 128 -46.24 -16.64 2.56
C GLN A 128 -44.87 -16.80 3.23
N LEU A 129 -44.23 -15.69 3.63
CA LEU A 129 -42.95 -15.68 4.33
C LEU A 129 -43.05 -16.31 5.73
N LEU A 130 -44.06 -15.94 6.54
CA LEU A 130 -44.29 -16.56 7.85
C LEU A 130 -44.53 -18.07 7.77
N LEU A 131 -45.11 -18.59 6.68
CA LEU A 131 -45.30 -20.03 6.48
C LEU A 131 -43.98 -20.78 6.27
N LEU A 132 -42.94 -20.13 5.73
CA LEU A 132 -41.61 -20.73 5.58
C LEU A 132 -40.96 -21.02 6.94
N GLU A 133 -41.21 -20.20 7.97
CA GLU A 133 -40.76 -20.47 9.35
C GLU A 133 -41.35 -21.77 9.95
N PHE A 134 -42.39 -22.34 9.33
CA PHE A 134 -42.98 -23.63 9.69
C PHE A 134 -42.65 -24.75 8.68
N GLY A 135 -41.76 -24.49 7.71
CA GLY A 135 -41.39 -25.41 6.63
C GLY A 135 -42.45 -25.54 5.52
N ILE A 136 -43.43 -24.64 5.45
CA ILE A 136 -44.60 -24.75 4.56
C ILE A 136 -44.39 -23.87 3.33
N VAL A 137 -44.07 -24.48 2.18
CA VAL A 137 -43.99 -23.73 0.92
C VAL A 137 -45.40 -23.47 0.39
N SER A 138 -45.67 -22.21 0.04
CA SER A 138 -46.95 -21.77 -0.52
C SER A 138 -46.73 -20.86 -1.74
N ARG A 139 -47.77 -20.71 -2.58
CA ARG A 139 -47.74 -19.89 -3.80
C ARG A 139 -48.76 -18.77 -3.74
N LEU A 140 -48.41 -17.62 -4.30
CA LEU A 140 -49.35 -16.51 -4.48
C LEU A 140 -50.10 -16.67 -5.81
N CYS A 141 -51.43 -16.59 -5.75
CA CYS A 141 -52.32 -16.63 -6.89
C CYS A 141 -53.17 -15.35 -6.94
N HIS A 142 -53.00 -14.54 -7.97
CA HIS A 142 -53.80 -13.33 -8.21
C HIS A 142 -55.06 -13.67 -8.99
N TYR A 143 -56.22 -13.17 -8.55
CA TYR A 143 -57.51 -13.39 -9.22
C TYR A 143 -58.08 -12.08 -9.79
N ALA A 144 -58.86 -12.19 -10.86
CA ALA A 144 -59.42 -11.06 -11.61
C ALA A 144 -60.32 -10.08 -10.82
N LYS A 145 -60.68 -10.41 -9.56
CA LYS A 145 -61.43 -9.54 -8.65
C LYS A 145 -60.54 -8.71 -7.70
N GLY A 146 -59.21 -8.73 -7.88
CA GLY A 146 -58.26 -8.01 -7.03
C GLY A 146 -57.92 -8.71 -5.70
N GLU A 147 -58.33 -9.96 -5.53
CA GLU A 147 -57.92 -10.78 -4.38
C GLU A 147 -56.60 -11.52 -4.70
N THR A 148 -55.68 -11.54 -3.74
CA THR A 148 -54.46 -12.34 -3.75
C THR A 148 -54.63 -13.50 -2.78
N LYS A 149 -54.36 -14.72 -3.23
CA LYS A 149 -54.46 -15.93 -2.39
C LYS A 149 -53.11 -16.53 -2.13
N VAL A 150 -52.83 -16.80 -0.86
CA VAL A 150 -51.75 -17.70 -0.43
C VAL A 150 -52.29 -19.12 -0.54
N VAL A 151 -51.62 -19.98 -1.29
CA VAL A 151 -52.13 -21.32 -1.63
C VAL A 151 -51.08 -22.40 -1.40
N ILE A 152 -51.46 -23.42 -0.64
CA ILE A 152 -50.70 -24.66 -0.41
C ILE A 152 -51.41 -25.78 -1.18
N THR A 153 -50.72 -26.41 -2.13
CA THR A 153 -51.32 -27.43 -3.04
C THR A 153 -50.61 -28.79 -3.04
N ASN A 154 -49.37 -28.87 -2.56
CA ASN A 154 -48.65 -30.14 -2.50
C ASN A 154 -49.08 -30.94 -1.25
N ARG A 155 -48.82 -32.25 -1.26
CA ARG A 155 -49.27 -33.17 -0.19
C ARG A 155 -48.37 -33.17 1.06
N ARG A 156 -47.15 -32.63 0.95
CA ARG A 156 -46.19 -32.51 2.04
C ARG A 156 -46.58 -31.33 2.91
N ASP A 157 -46.63 -30.14 2.32
CA ASP A 157 -46.80 -28.88 3.02
C ASP A 157 -48.24 -28.70 3.52
N ALA A 158 -49.23 -29.35 2.90
CA ALA A 158 -50.58 -29.44 3.46
C ALA A 158 -50.63 -30.25 4.79
N ARG A 159 -49.72 -31.22 4.97
CA ARG A 159 -49.56 -31.96 6.24
C ARG A 159 -48.68 -31.22 7.23
N LEU A 160 -47.64 -30.54 6.75
CA LEU A 160 -46.87 -29.62 7.60
C LEU A 160 -47.77 -28.50 8.12
N PHE A 161 -48.65 -27.93 7.30
CA PHE A 161 -49.67 -26.98 7.73
C PHE A 161 -50.58 -27.60 8.81
N ALA A 162 -51.21 -28.75 8.57
CA ALA A 162 -52.09 -29.36 9.57
C ALA A 162 -51.40 -29.70 10.90
N ARG A 163 -50.11 -30.03 10.89
CA ARG A 163 -49.32 -30.38 12.08
C ARG A 163 -48.74 -29.16 12.79
N ASN A 164 -48.19 -28.21 12.04
CA ASN A 164 -47.37 -27.12 12.55
C ASN A 164 -48.17 -25.81 12.75
N VAL A 165 -49.29 -25.61 12.03
CA VAL A 165 -50.12 -24.38 12.06
C VAL A 165 -51.60 -24.70 12.33
N GLY A 166 -52.25 -25.39 11.40
CA GLY A 166 -53.63 -25.84 11.49
C GLY A 166 -54.69 -24.74 11.37
N PHE A 167 -55.91 -25.12 11.71
CA PHE A 167 -57.05 -24.22 11.96
C PHE A 167 -57.50 -24.37 13.43
N LEU A 168 -58.49 -23.59 13.85
CA LEU A 168 -59.25 -23.84 15.08
C LEU A 168 -60.56 -24.57 14.77
N GLY A 169 -61.11 -25.25 15.79
CA GLY A 169 -62.47 -25.78 15.80
C GLY A 169 -62.86 -26.64 14.58
N ALA A 170 -64.04 -26.36 14.03
CA ALA A 170 -64.65 -27.17 12.97
C ALA A 170 -63.83 -27.20 11.67
N LYS A 171 -63.04 -26.14 11.36
CA LYS A 171 -62.17 -26.10 10.17
C LYS A 171 -61.01 -27.09 10.29
N GLN A 172 -60.44 -27.32 11.48
CA GLN A 172 -59.40 -28.33 11.69
C GLN A 172 -59.95 -29.75 11.49
N ALA A 173 -61.09 -30.06 12.13
CA ALA A 173 -61.77 -31.34 11.96
C ALA A 173 -62.25 -31.60 10.51
N LYS A 174 -62.39 -30.55 9.69
CA LYS A 174 -62.57 -30.68 8.24
C LYS A 174 -61.26 -31.06 7.55
N LEU A 175 -60.19 -30.30 7.79
CA LEU A 175 -58.86 -30.55 7.20
C LEU A 175 -58.36 -31.98 7.47
N ASP A 176 -58.51 -32.50 8.68
CA ASP A 176 -58.08 -33.85 9.04
C ASP A 176 -58.86 -34.94 8.28
N ARG A 177 -60.17 -34.76 8.09
CA ARG A 177 -61.03 -35.65 7.28
C ARG A 177 -60.70 -35.59 5.79
N GLU A 178 -60.26 -34.43 5.28
CA GLU A 178 -59.79 -34.28 3.91
C GLU A 178 -58.40 -34.93 3.75
N LEU A 179 -57.49 -34.73 4.71
CA LEU A 179 -56.13 -35.31 4.70
C LEU A 179 -56.14 -36.85 4.75
N ALA A 180 -57.07 -37.45 5.49
CA ALA A 180 -57.27 -38.90 5.54
C ALA A 180 -57.58 -39.52 4.15
N GLN A 181 -58.14 -38.74 3.23
CA GLN A 181 -58.49 -39.19 1.87
C GLN A 181 -57.36 -38.97 0.84
N VAL A 182 -56.33 -38.19 1.19
CA VAL A 182 -55.20 -37.86 0.31
C VAL A 182 -54.05 -38.87 0.54
N PRO A 183 -53.58 -39.59 -0.51
CA PRO A 183 -52.51 -40.57 -0.39
C PRO A 183 -51.24 -39.99 0.25
N ARG A 184 -50.56 -40.77 1.11
CA ARG A 184 -49.32 -40.33 1.78
C ARG A 184 -48.20 -40.03 0.77
N GLN A 185 -47.96 -40.95 -0.16
CA GLN A 185 -46.93 -40.83 -1.20
C GLN A 185 -47.43 -40.13 -2.46
N SER A 186 -46.49 -39.60 -3.25
CA SER A 186 -46.71 -38.98 -4.56
C SER A 186 -45.72 -39.55 -5.57
N SER A 187 -46.15 -39.81 -6.80
CA SER A 187 -45.27 -40.10 -7.94
C SER A 187 -44.82 -38.83 -8.68
N ALA A 188 -45.50 -37.70 -8.46
CA ALA A 188 -45.08 -36.40 -8.95
C ALA A 188 -43.95 -35.84 -8.08
N LEU A 189 -42.89 -35.35 -8.71
CA LEU A 189 -41.75 -34.71 -8.06
C LEU A 189 -42.14 -33.36 -7.45
N SER A 190 -41.59 -33.05 -6.28
CA SER A 190 -41.66 -31.69 -5.73
C SER A 190 -40.87 -30.71 -6.62
N SER A 191 -41.29 -29.45 -6.65
CA SER A 191 -40.48 -28.35 -7.18
C SER A 191 -39.37 -27.94 -6.23
N ASP A 192 -39.51 -28.27 -4.94
CA ASP A 192 -38.53 -27.97 -3.91
C ASP A 192 -37.32 -28.92 -4.03
N HIS A 193 -36.14 -28.33 -4.20
CA HIS A 193 -34.90 -29.05 -4.47
C HIS A 193 -33.68 -28.18 -4.16
N VAL A 194 -32.58 -28.82 -3.76
CA VAL A 194 -31.32 -28.14 -3.48
C VAL A 194 -30.52 -27.98 -4.78
N PRO A 195 -30.20 -26.75 -5.24
CA PRO A 195 -29.43 -26.53 -6.45
C PRO A 195 -28.04 -27.18 -6.36
N GLY A 196 -27.57 -27.79 -7.46
CA GLY A 196 -26.20 -28.33 -7.58
C GLY A 196 -25.88 -29.56 -6.72
N ILE A 197 -26.66 -29.90 -5.69
CA ILE A 197 -26.28 -30.96 -4.73
C ILE A 197 -26.20 -32.35 -5.37
N ALA A 198 -27.07 -32.66 -6.33
CA ALA A 198 -27.03 -33.94 -7.02
C ALA A 198 -25.76 -34.09 -7.87
N SER A 199 -25.24 -33.02 -8.49
CA SER A 199 -23.93 -33.04 -9.15
C SER A 199 -22.79 -33.20 -8.14
N TYR A 200 -22.86 -32.50 -7.01
CA TYR A 200 -21.85 -32.57 -5.95
C TYR A 200 -21.74 -34.00 -5.39
N ILE A 201 -22.86 -34.58 -4.91
CA ILE A 201 -22.95 -35.99 -4.46
C ILE A 201 -22.43 -36.98 -5.54
N ARG A 202 -22.76 -36.74 -6.81
CA ARG A 202 -22.36 -37.61 -7.92
C ARG A 202 -20.89 -37.48 -8.33
N SER A 203 -20.20 -36.40 -7.94
CA SER A 203 -18.77 -36.20 -8.20
C SER A 203 -17.87 -37.02 -7.28
N ASP A 204 -18.32 -37.30 -6.06
CA ASP A 204 -17.55 -37.98 -5.00
C ASP A 204 -17.97 -39.46 -4.77
N CYS A 205 -18.73 -40.05 -5.69
CA CYS A 205 -19.13 -41.45 -5.50
C CYS A 205 -17.90 -42.38 -5.45
N GLY A 206 -17.74 -43.12 -4.35
CA GLY A 206 -16.62 -44.05 -4.12
C GLY A 206 -16.58 -45.25 -5.07
N SER A 207 -15.66 -46.18 -4.84
CA SER A 207 -15.27 -47.20 -5.83
C SER A 207 -16.35 -48.20 -6.29
N ARG A 208 -17.50 -48.30 -5.59
CA ARG A 208 -18.57 -49.25 -5.91
C ARG A 208 -19.49 -48.76 -7.03
N TRP A 209 -19.52 -49.50 -8.14
CA TRP A 209 -20.35 -49.17 -9.31
C TRP A 209 -21.86 -49.18 -9.03
N VAL A 210 -22.34 -50.08 -8.16
CA VAL A 210 -23.77 -50.19 -7.80
C VAL A 210 -24.30 -48.91 -7.15
N ASP A 211 -23.50 -48.30 -6.27
CA ASP A 211 -23.87 -47.07 -5.57
C ASP A 211 -23.86 -45.87 -6.53
N LYS A 212 -22.92 -45.83 -7.49
CA LYS A 212 -22.89 -44.85 -8.60
C LYS A 212 -24.14 -44.91 -9.49
N ASP A 213 -24.53 -46.10 -9.91
CA ASP A 213 -25.70 -46.29 -10.76
C ASP A 213 -27.00 -45.93 -10.00
N TRP A 214 -27.10 -46.30 -8.72
CA TRP A 214 -28.24 -45.94 -7.88
C TRP A 214 -28.38 -44.42 -7.72
N LEU A 215 -27.30 -43.70 -7.34
CA LEU A 215 -27.31 -42.24 -7.17
C LEU A 215 -27.56 -41.46 -8.49
N ARG A 216 -27.28 -42.07 -9.65
CA ARG A 216 -27.64 -41.52 -10.97
C ARG A 216 -29.12 -41.67 -11.31
N ARG A 217 -29.75 -42.79 -10.90
CA ARG A 217 -31.17 -43.08 -11.18
C ARG A 217 -32.15 -42.41 -10.21
N HIS A 218 -31.65 -41.85 -9.10
CA HIS A 218 -32.48 -41.20 -8.09
C HIS A 218 -32.24 -39.67 -8.04
N ASN A 219 -33.32 -38.93 -7.81
CA ASN A 219 -33.32 -37.47 -7.69
C ASN A 219 -32.93 -37.07 -6.26
N VAL A 220 -31.64 -37.23 -5.94
CA VAL A 220 -31.03 -36.93 -4.63
C VAL A 220 -30.87 -35.42 -4.36
N ASP A 221 -31.42 -34.58 -5.22
CA ASP A 221 -31.61 -33.14 -5.03
C ASP A 221 -32.98 -32.78 -4.43
N ARG A 222 -33.95 -33.70 -4.39
CA ARG A 222 -35.31 -33.44 -3.85
C ARG A 222 -35.40 -33.67 -2.34
N ILE A 223 -35.80 -32.65 -1.58
CA ILE A 223 -35.96 -32.74 -0.10
C ILE A 223 -36.94 -33.87 0.29
N ASP A 224 -38.08 -34.02 -0.40
CA ASP A 224 -39.01 -35.15 -0.24
C ASP A 224 -38.34 -36.54 -0.29
N ARG A 225 -37.21 -36.71 -0.99
CA ARG A 225 -36.48 -37.99 -1.05
C ARG A 225 -35.61 -38.22 0.18
N TRP A 226 -35.05 -37.17 0.75
CA TRP A 226 -34.28 -37.23 1.99
C TRP A 226 -35.20 -37.50 3.19
N GLU A 227 -36.38 -36.88 3.25
CA GLU A 227 -37.39 -37.18 4.27
C GLU A 227 -37.89 -38.64 4.23
N GLN A 228 -37.91 -39.27 3.05
CA GLN A 228 -38.43 -40.63 2.85
C GLN A 228 -37.37 -41.73 2.91
N GLY A 229 -36.08 -41.39 2.78
CA GLY A 229 -35.01 -42.37 2.58
C GLY A 229 -33.59 -41.83 2.73
N GLY A 230 -33.39 -40.73 3.45
CA GLY A 230 -32.08 -40.06 3.62
C GLY A 230 -30.96 -40.99 4.06
N THR A 231 -31.21 -41.91 5.00
CA THR A 231 -30.25 -42.94 5.42
C THR A 231 -29.71 -43.75 4.23
N ALA A 232 -30.59 -44.20 3.33
CA ALA A 232 -30.18 -44.96 2.15
C ALA A 232 -29.40 -44.11 1.14
N ILE A 233 -29.56 -42.77 1.14
CA ILE A 233 -28.75 -41.87 0.32
C ILE A 233 -27.37 -41.68 0.98
N LEU A 234 -27.31 -41.39 2.29
CA LEU A 234 -26.07 -41.21 3.05
C LEU A 234 -25.14 -42.43 3.02
N GLU A 235 -25.70 -43.64 3.15
CA GLU A 235 -24.98 -44.93 3.02
C GLU A 235 -24.23 -45.08 1.68
N ARG A 236 -24.70 -44.40 0.63
CA ARG A 236 -24.18 -44.50 -0.74
C ARG A 236 -23.23 -43.35 -1.11
N ILE A 237 -23.16 -42.30 -0.29
CA ILE A 237 -22.10 -41.28 -0.35
C ILE A 237 -20.84 -41.87 0.27
N ALA A 238 -19.67 -41.63 -0.33
CA ALA A 238 -18.42 -42.26 0.10
C ALA A 238 -17.58 -41.38 1.04
N SER A 239 -17.39 -40.10 0.75
CA SER A 239 -16.68 -39.20 1.67
C SER A 239 -17.57 -38.76 2.83
N ASP A 240 -17.03 -38.83 4.04
CA ASP A 240 -17.63 -38.23 5.24
C ASP A 240 -17.64 -36.70 5.18
N GLU A 241 -16.76 -36.07 4.39
CA GLU A 241 -16.80 -34.63 4.09
C GLU A 241 -18.08 -34.29 3.33
N VAL A 242 -18.36 -35.00 2.23
CA VAL A 242 -19.55 -34.78 1.41
C VAL A 242 -20.82 -35.10 2.19
N ARG A 243 -20.82 -36.12 3.06
CA ARG A 243 -21.94 -36.37 3.99
C ARG A 243 -22.20 -35.15 4.89
N ARG A 244 -21.16 -34.63 5.57
CA ARG A 244 -21.28 -33.47 6.48
C ARG A 244 -21.71 -32.18 5.78
N VAL A 245 -21.32 -31.98 4.51
CA VAL A 245 -21.75 -30.83 3.71
C VAL A 245 -23.19 -30.99 3.22
N VAL A 246 -23.57 -32.18 2.79
CA VAL A 246 -24.90 -32.45 2.21
C VAL A 246 -26.00 -32.50 3.26
N GLU A 247 -25.76 -33.17 4.39
CA GLU A 247 -26.74 -33.42 5.45
C GLU A 247 -27.49 -32.15 5.92
N PRO A 248 -26.84 -31.03 6.30
CA PRO A 248 -27.56 -29.81 6.70
C PRO A 248 -28.32 -29.13 5.56
N LEU A 249 -27.90 -29.30 4.30
CA LEU A 249 -28.57 -28.67 3.15
C LEU A 249 -29.87 -29.37 2.75
N VAL A 250 -30.08 -30.61 3.20
CA VAL A 250 -31.20 -31.47 2.78
C VAL A 250 -32.20 -31.79 3.89
N THR A 251 -32.02 -31.24 5.10
CA THR A 251 -32.95 -31.41 6.24
C THR A 251 -34.33 -30.79 5.99
N GLY A 252 -34.43 -29.83 5.06
CA GLY A 252 -35.63 -29.02 4.83
C GLY A 252 -35.68 -27.74 5.66
N ASP A 253 -34.61 -27.40 6.38
CA ASP A 253 -34.48 -26.12 7.12
C ASP A 253 -34.20 -24.91 6.21
N TYR A 254 -33.82 -25.16 4.95
CA TYR A 254 -33.53 -24.16 3.94
C TYR A 254 -34.51 -24.24 2.76
N TYR A 255 -35.03 -23.08 2.34
CA TYR A 255 -35.81 -22.96 1.10
C TYR A 255 -34.94 -22.34 0.00
N TYR A 256 -34.78 -23.05 -1.11
CA TYR A 256 -33.93 -22.63 -2.23
C TYR A 256 -34.78 -21.97 -3.33
N ALA A 257 -34.45 -20.72 -3.66
CA ALA A 257 -35.11 -19.95 -4.71
C ALA A 257 -34.12 -19.56 -5.81
N GLU A 258 -34.59 -19.54 -7.05
CA GLU A 258 -33.85 -18.97 -8.18
C GLU A 258 -33.91 -17.43 -8.14
N VAL A 259 -32.79 -16.76 -8.42
CA VAL A 259 -32.72 -15.29 -8.44
C VAL A 259 -33.47 -14.77 -9.67
N ALA A 260 -34.64 -14.16 -9.45
CA ALA A 260 -35.54 -13.73 -10.52
C ALA A 260 -35.05 -12.47 -11.27
N SER A 261 -34.45 -11.52 -10.56
CA SER A 261 -33.80 -10.33 -11.11
C SER A 261 -32.68 -9.84 -10.17
N VAL A 262 -31.78 -9.02 -10.71
CA VAL A 262 -30.76 -8.29 -9.94
C VAL A 262 -30.88 -6.83 -10.33
N GLU A 263 -31.05 -5.94 -9.36
CA GLU A 263 -31.30 -4.51 -9.54
C GLU A 263 -30.32 -3.70 -8.69
N ASP A 264 -29.91 -2.53 -9.19
CA ASP A 264 -29.01 -1.62 -8.46
C ASP A 264 -29.80 -0.80 -7.45
N ALA A 265 -29.52 -1.00 -6.15
CA ALA A 265 -30.18 -0.35 -5.03
C ALA A 265 -29.37 0.81 -4.42
N GLY A 266 -28.22 1.15 -5.01
CA GLY A 266 -27.28 2.13 -4.44
C GLY A 266 -26.65 1.67 -3.12
N VAL A 267 -26.15 2.62 -2.32
CA VAL A 267 -25.44 2.34 -1.07
C VAL A 267 -26.42 2.16 0.09
N GLN A 268 -26.45 0.97 0.70
CA GLN A 268 -27.29 0.62 1.85
C GLN A 268 -26.49 -0.16 2.92
N PRO A 269 -26.81 -0.03 4.22
CA PRO A 269 -26.19 -0.82 5.28
C PRO A 269 -26.71 -2.28 5.31
N VAL A 270 -25.80 -3.27 5.35
CA VAL A 270 -26.08 -4.72 5.28
C VAL A 270 -25.11 -5.54 6.15
N PHE A 271 -25.33 -6.86 6.31
CA PHE A 271 -24.58 -7.72 7.27
C PHE A 271 -24.03 -9.04 6.61
N SER A 272 -22.69 -9.30 6.68
CA SER A 272 -21.85 -10.49 6.24
C SER A 272 -21.66 -10.77 4.71
N LEU A 273 -20.47 -11.00 4.09
CA LEU A 273 -19.18 -11.69 4.46
C LEU A 273 -18.54 -12.49 3.26
N ARG A 274 -17.28 -12.28 2.79
CA ARG A 274 -16.67 -12.93 1.58
C ARG A 274 -15.82 -12.05 0.61
N VAL A 275 -14.50 -12.26 0.47
CA VAL A 275 -13.66 -11.94 -0.71
C VAL A 275 -12.79 -13.16 -1.14
N ASP A 276 -12.52 -13.33 -2.44
CA ASP A 276 -11.51 -14.28 -2.99
C ASP A 276 -10.36 -13.52 -3.68
N THR A 277 -9.10 -13.88 -3.39
CA THR A 277 -7.89 -13.30 -3.99
C THR A 277 -6.70 -14.27 -3.92
N ASP A 278 -5.73 -14.12 -4.83
CA ASP A 278 -4.44 -14.85 -4.85
C ASP A 278 -3.38 -14.20 -3.94
N ASP A 279 -3.71 -13.12 -3.23
CA ASP A 279 -2.84 -12.45 -2.27
C ASP A 279 -2.88 -13.12 -0.89
N HIS A 280 -1.70 -13.40 -0.34
CA HIS A 280 -1.55 -13.97 1.01
C HIS A 280 -2.01 -13.01 2.15
N SER A 281 -2.23 -11.72 1.86
CA SER A 281 -2.62 -10.71 2.85
C SER A 281 -3.74 -9.79 2.35
N PHE A 282 -4.96 -9.93 2.90
CA PHE A 282 -5.78 -8.88 3.55
C PHE A 282 -7.31 -9.07 3.44
N LEU A 283 -7.98 -8.78 4.56
CA LEU A 283 -9.32 -8.16 4.58
C LEU A 283 -9.14 -6.68 4.96
N THR A 284 -9.28 -5.75 4.02
CA THR A 284 -9.39 -4.31 4.32
C THR A 284 -10.77 -3.76 3.97
N ASN A 285 -11.20 -2.74 4.68
CA ASN A 285 -12.45 -1.98 4.48
C ASN A 285 -13.79 -2.72 4.68
N GLY A 286 -13.81 -3.90 5.32
CA GLY A 286 -15.03 -4.51 5.85
C GLY A 286 -16.16 -4.77 4.84
N PHE A 287 -15.82 -4.93 3.55
CA PHE A 287 -16.82 -4.88 2.48
C PHE A 287 -17.50 -6.23 2.26
N VAL A 288 -18.75 -6.28 2.70
CA VAL A 288 -19.71 -7.38 2.56
C VAL A 288 -20.29 -7.44 1.15
N SER A 289 -20.24 -8.62 0.52
CA SER A 289 -21.19 -9.00 -0.53
C SER A 289 -22.16 -10.06 0.00
N HIS A 290 -23.44 -9.94 -0.36
CA HIS A 290 -24.56 -10.73 0.16
C HIS A 290 -24.62 -12.19 -0.36
N ASN A 291 -23.74 -12.58 -1.28
CA ASN A 291 -23.75 -13.88 -1.94
C ASN A 291 -22.37 -14.53 -1.88
N THR A 292 -21.82 -14.77 -0.69
CA THR A 292 -20.43 -15.25 -0.59
C THR A 292 -20.21 -16.22 0.57
N GLU A 293 -19.49 -17.30 0.30
CA GLU A 293 -19.37 -18.49 1.17
C GLU A 293 -17.98 -18.56 1.80
N ALA A 294 -17.82 -18.52 3.14
CA ALA A 294 -16.50 -18.56 3.77
C ALA A 294 -15.96 -19.99 4.01
N ARG A 295 -14.69 -20.23 3.65
CA ARG A 295 -13.89 -21.39 4.06
C ARG A 295 -12.47 -20.97 4.42
N LEU A 296 -11.78 -21.76 5.24
CA LEU A 296 -10.36 -21.54 5.52
C LEU A 296 -9.52 -21.72 4.25
N ALA A 297 -8.47 -20.90 4.10
CA ALA A 297 -7.43 -21.17 3.12
C ALA A 297 -6.55 -22.32 3.61
N LYS A 298 -5.98 -23.11 2.70
CA LYS A 298 -5.10 -24.25 3.06
C LYS A 298 -3.95 -23.86 4.01
N LEU A 299 -3.37 -22.67 3.83
CA LEU A 299 -2.33 -22.15 4.73
C LEU A 299 -2.89 -21.75 6.12
N ALA A 300 -4.16 -21.32 6.20
CA ALA A 300 -4.80 -21.01 7.49
C ALA A 300 -5.10 -22.28 8.32
N GLU A 301 -5.28 -23.43 7.67
CA GLU A 301 -5.41 -24.73 8.35
C GLU A 301 -4.11 -25.12 9.06
N GLU A 302 -2.93 -24.75 8.55
CA GLU A 302 -1.63 -24.94 9.23
C GLU A 302 -1.52 -24.12 10.53
N THR A 303 -2.32 -23.06 10.68
CA THR A 303 -2.40 -22.27 11.91
C THR A 303 -3.19 -22.99 13.01
N LEU A 304 -4.17 -23.83 12.60
CA LEU A 304 -5.08 -24.56 13.49
C LEU A 304 -4.73 -26.05 13.65
N ARG A 305 -3.76 -26.56 12.88
CA ARG A 305 -3.35 -27.97 12.92
C ARG A 305 -2.96 -28.38 14.34
N GLU A 306 -3.39 -29.58 14.74
CA GLU A 306 -3.12 -30.19 16.06
C GLU A 306 -3.68 -29.44 17.28
N LEU A 307 -4.65 -28.53 17.09
CA LEU A 307 -5.33 -27.85 18.20
C LEU A 307 -5.96 -28.82 19.22
N ASP A 308 -6.52 -29.95 18.74
CA ASP A 308 -7.12 -31.00 19.59
C ASP A 308 -6.07 -31.84 20.37
N SER A 309 -4.77 -31.66 20.11
CA SER A 309 -3.69 -32.49 20.66
C SER A 309 -3.06 -31.92 21.94
N ASP A 310 -3.82 -31.19 22.76
CA ASP A 310 -3.35 -30.56 24.02
C ASP A 310 -2.11 -29.64 23.78
N THR A 311 -2.06 -29.00 22.61
CA THR A 311 -0.96 -28.16 22.15
C THR A 311 -0.97 -26.77 22.75
N VAL A 312 -2.16 -26.25 23.10
CA VAL A 312 -2.35 -24.89 23.63
C VAL A 312 -3.35 -24.88 24.77
N ASP A 313 -3.29 -23.85 25.60
CA ASP A 313 -4.22 -23.67 26.72
C ASP A 313 -5.53 -23.03 26.25
N PHE A 314 -6.63 -23.42 26.90
CA PHE A 314 -7.98 -22.95 26.59
C PHE A 314 -8.57 -22.16 27.76
N GLY A 315 -8.95 -20.90 27.53
CA GLY A 315 -9.72 -20.07 28.46
C GLY A 315 -11.23 -20.21 28.26
N PRO A 316 -12.07 -19.68 29.17
CA PRO A 316 -13.49 -19.44 28.89
C PRO A 316 -13.65 -18.29 27.90
N ASN A 317 -14.73 -18.30 27.12
CA ASN A 317 -15.14 -17.15 26.30
C ASN A 317 -15.85 -16.07 27.16
N TYR A 318 -16.27 -14.97 26.54
CA TYR A 318 -16.83 -13.79 27.23
C TYR A 318 -18.06 -14.03 28.13
N ASP A 319 -18.83 -15.10 27.91
CA ASP A 319 -20.01 -15.48 28.71
C ASP A 319 -19.86 -16.84 29.41
N GLU A 320 -18.63 -17.39 29.46
CA GLU A 320 -18.27 -18.67 30.06
C GLU A 320 -19.02 -19.91 29.49
N SER A 321 -19.82 -19.75 28.42
CA SER A 321 -20.59 -20.85 27.82
C SER A 321 -19.74 -21.82 26.99
N LYS A 322 -18.56 -21.39 26.55
CA LYS A 322 -17.62 -22.14 25.70
C LYS A 322 -16.17 -21.90 26.14
N ARG A 323 -15.26 -22.68 25.56
CA ARG A 323 -13.82 -22.48 25.70
C ARG A 323 -13.19 -22.07 24.38
N GLU A 324 -12.20 -21.21 24.44
CA GLU A 324 -11.43 -20.71 23.30
C GLU A 324 -9.91 -20.84 23.56
N PRO A 325 -9.10 -21.11 22.53
CA PRO A 325 -7.66 -21.23 22.70
C PRO A 325 -7.01 -19.86 22.92
N VAL A 326 -6.11 -19.76 23.90
CA VAL A 326 -5.42 -18.50 24.25
C VAL A 326 -4.41 -18.09 23.19
N VAL A 327 -3.82 -19.07 22.51
CA VAL A 327 -2.90 -18.93 21.36
C VAL A 327 -3.19 -20.04 20.35
N LEU A 328 -2.73 -19.88 19.10
CA LEU A 328 -2.87 -20.91 18.06
C LEU A 328 -1.52 -21.64 17.84
N PRO A 329 -1.50 -22.96 17.56
CA PRO A 329 -0.26 -23.72 17.37
C PRO A 329 0.68 -23.19 16.28
N ALA A 330 0.14 -22.62 15.19
CA ALA A 330 0.86 -21.84 14.19
C ALA A 330 2.18 -22.45 13.66
N ARG A 331 2.09 -23.50 12.82
CA ARG A 331 3.25 -24.17 12.18
C ARG A 331 4.10 -23.28 11.26
N PHE A 332 3.71 -22.02 11.03
CA PHE A 332 4.53 -21.00 10.36
C PHE A 332 4.51 -19.65 11.13
N PRO A 333 5.56 -18.82 11.00
CA PRO A 333 5.72 -17.55 11.73
C PRO A 333 4.82 -16.42 11.18
N ASN A 334 3.51 -16.57 11.35
CA ASN A 334 2.49 -15.71 10.75
C ASN A 334 2.67 -14.20 11.02
N LEU A 335 3.17 -13.83 12.21
CA LEU A 335 3.42 -12.42 12.58
C LEU A 335 4.45 -11.73 11.67
N LEU A 336 5.46 -12.46 11.19
CA LEU A 336 6.45 -11.94 10.24
C LEU A 336 5.96 -12.05 8.79
N VAL A 337 5.32 -13.17 8.45
CA VAL A 337 4.86 -13.44 7.08
C VAL A 337 3.79 -12.44 6.64
N ASN A 338 2.75 -12.25 7.45
CA ASN A 338 1.65 -11.31 7.15
C ASN A 338 1.88 -9.90 7.71
N GLY A 339 2.77 -9.73 8.68
CA GLY A 339 2.93 -8.46 9.39
C GLY A 339 1.74 -8.13 10.31
N SER A 340 1.70 -6.88 10.78
CA SER A 340 0.61 -6.37 11.63
C SER A 340 0.67 -4.85 11.70
N ALA A 341 -0.48 -4.18 11.74
CA ALA A 341 -0.59 -2.74 11.99
C ALA A 341 -1.66 -2.47 13.05
N GLY A 342 -1.33 -1.66 14.06
CA GLY A 342 -2.25 -1.37 15.16
C GLY A 342 -1.82 -0.18 16.01
N ILE A 343 -2.81 0.50 16.59
CA ILE A 343 -2.61 1.63 17.51
C ILE A 343 -3.30 1.28 18.83
N ALA A 344 -2.54 1.35 19.92
CA ALA A 344 -2.99 1.11 21.28
C ALA A 344 -2.82 2.39 22.13
N VAL A 345 -3.24 2.36 23.40
CA VAL A 345 -3.07 3.50 24.30
C VAL A 345 -1.57 3.70 24.58
N GLY A 346 -1.00 4.78 24.04
CA GLY A 346 0.41 5.16 24.22
C GLY A 346 1.43 4.39 23.38
N MET A 347 1.00 3.44 22.55
CA MET A 347 1.88 2.58 21.73
C MET A 347 1.28 2.34 20.34
N ALA A 348 2.14 2.04 19.37
CA ALA A 348 1.72 1.60 18.04
C ALA A 348 2.63 0.47 17.56
N THR A 349 2.13 -0.37 16.67
CA THR A 349 2.89 -1.40 15.97
C THR A 349 2.65 -1.31 14.47
N ASN A 350 3.69 -1.54 13.68
CA ASN A 350 3.64 -1.55 12.22
C ASN A 350 4.78 -2.44 11.69
N ILE A 351 4.47 -3.72 11.54
CA ILE A 351 5.34 -4.79 11.08
C ILE A 351 4.98 -5.08 9.61
N PRO A 352 5.92 -4.99 8.66
CA PRO A 352 5.63 -5.30 7.28
C PRO A 352 5.61 -6.82 7.02
N PRO A 353 4.92 -7.28 5.95
CA PRO A 353 4.94 -8.67 5.51
C PRO A 353 6.31 -9.12 4.97
N HIS A 354 6.53 -10.44 4.94
CA HIS A 354 7.76 -11.09 4.51
C HIS A 354 7.47 -12.41 3.78
N ASN A 355 8.32 -12.75 2.80
CA ASN A 355 8.22 -13.99 2.06
C ASN A 355 8.38 -15.23 2.97
N LEU A 356 7.44 -16.18 2.90
CA LEU A 356 7.42 -17.39 3.74
C LEU A 356 8.71 -18.22 3.61
N THR A 357 9.23 -18.36 2.39
CA THR A 357 10.45 -19.14 2.11
C THR A 357 11.68 -18.49 2.74
N GLU A 358 11.82 -17.17 2.65
CA GLU A 358 12.94 -16.44 3.26
C GLU A 358 12.93 -16.55 4.79
N VAL A 359 11.75 -16.43 5.43
CA VAL A 359 11.62 -16.54 6.89
C VAL A 359 11.85 -17.98 7.36
N ALA A 360 11.32 -18.99 6.66
CA ALA A 360 11.56 -20.40 7.00
C ALA A 360 13.06 -20.75 6.94
N ASN A 361 13.77 -20.31 5.88
CA ASN A 361 15.22 -20.51 5.77
C ASN A 361 16.00 -19.85 6.91
N ALA A 362 15.55 -18.69 7.41
CA ALA A 362 16.17 -18.00 8.54
C ALA A 362 15.95 -18.72 9.89
N ILE A 363 14.83 -19.41 10.08
CA ILE A 363 14.60 -20.27 11.26
C ILE A 363 15.48 -21.53 11.18
N VAL A 364 15.56 -22.16 10.01
CA VAL A 364 16.48 -23.28 9.77
C VAL A 364 17.93 -22.88 10.03
N GLN A 365 18.34 -21.66 9.65
CA GLN A 365 19.65 -21.11 9.98
C GLN A 365 19.89 -20.92 11.49
N LEU A 366 18.85 -20.62 12.29
CA LEU A 366 18.95 -20.54 13.75
C LEU A 366 19.06 -21.91 14.40
N ILE A 367 18.36 -22.91 13.88
CA ILE A 367 18.47 -24.31 14.31
C ILE A 367 19.89 -24.82 14.02
N ASP A 368 20.39 -24.65 12.79
CA ASP A 368 21.73 -25.12 12.39
C ASP A 368 22.88 -24.32 13.02
N LYS A 369 22.62 -23.08 13.46
CA LYS A 369 23.60 -22.19 14.10
C LYS A 369 22.91 -21.25 15.12
N PRO A 370 22.75 -21.67 16.39
CA PRO A 370 22.04 -20.90 17.43
C PRO A 370 22.66 -19.52 17.75
N ASP A 371 23.96 -19.36 17.52
CA ASP A 371 24.72 -18.11 17.69
C ASP A 371 24.60 -17.14 16.49
N SER A 372 23.69 -17.40 15.53
CA SER A 372 23.45 -16.51 14.40
C SER A 372 23.00 -15.12 14.87
N ASN A 373 23.65 -14.09 14.33
CA ASN A 373 23.28 -12.69 14.56
C ASN A 373 22.36 -12.17 13.43
N VAL A 374 21.86 -10.94 13.57
CA VAL A 374 20.94 -10.33 12.59
C VAL A 374 21.53 -10.29 11.17
N GLU A 375 22.83 -10.08 10.99
CA GLU A 375 23.47 -10.05 9.66
C GLU A 375 23.59 -11.46 9.04
N ASP A 376 23.69 -12.51 9.84
CA ASP A 376 23.59 -13.89 9.35
C ASP A 376 22.16 -14.22 8.88
N LEU A 377 21.14 -13.74 9.62
CA LEU A 377 19.73 -13.91 9.24
C LEU A 377 19.34 -13.12 7.98
N MET A 378 19.90 -11.92 7.80
CA MET A 378 19.69 -11.07 6.61
C MET A 378 20.26 -11.65 5.31
N LYS A 379 21.05 -12.74 5.37
CA LYS A 379 21.44 -13.51 4.17
C LYS A 379 20.27 -14.31 3.61
N HIS A 380 19.32 -14.67 4.46
CA HIS A 380 18.10 -15.42 4.11
C HIS A 380 16.90 -14.48 3.97
N VAL A 381 16.67 -13.59 4.94
CA VAL A 381 15.63 -12.54 4.88
C VAL A 381 16.20 -11.29 4.23
N LYS A 382 15.97 -11.11 2.93
CA LYS A 382 16.55 -10.00 2.15
C LYS A 382 15.97 -8.63 2.53
N GLY A 383 14.70 -8.64 2.97
CA GLY A 383 13.90 -7.48 3.33
C GLY A 383 12.40 -7.78 3.26
N PRO A 384 11.53 -6.83 3.64
CA PRO A 384 10.08 -6.98 3.57
C PRO A 384 9.58 -7.27 2.15
N ASP A 385 8.59 -8.15 2.02
CA ASP A 385 7.99 -8.54 0.73
C ASP A 385 6.50 -8.18 0.78
N PHE A 386 6.10 -7.18 0.00
CA PHE A 386 4.78 -6.59 0.05
C PHE A 386 3.86 -7.20 -1.03
N PRO A 387 2.57 -7.40 -0.74
CA PRO A 387 1.65 -8.04 -1.70
C PRO A 387 1.51 -7.25 -3.01
N THR A 388 1.69 -5.93 -2.96
CA THR A 388 1.63 -5.02 -4.12
C THR A 388 2.91 -4.99 -4.97
N GLY A 389 3.94 -5.77 -4.62
CA GLY A 389 5.25 -5.71 -5.28
C GLY A 389 5.97 -4.41 -4.97
N ALA A 390 6.10 -3.55 -5.99
CA ALA A 390 6.82 -2.28 -5.97
C ALA A 390 8.33 -2.43 -5.68
N ILE A 391 9.02 -1.30 -5.57
CA ILE A 391 10.48 -1.22 -5.44
C ILE A 391 10.82 -0.63 -4.06
N ILE A 392 11.57 -1.36 -3.23
CA ILE A 392 12.21 -0.80 -2.04
C ILE A 392 13.53 -0.15 -2.46
N VAL A 393 13.71 1.11 -2.08
CA VAL A 393 14.92 1.89 -2.36
C VAL A 393 15.80 1.91 -1.12
N GLY A 394 16.93 1.20 -1.17
CA GLY A 394 17.92 1.20 -0.09
C GLY A 394 17.74 0.11 0.97
N ARG A 395 18.87 -0.27 1.59
CA ARG A 395 18.95 -1.35 2.59
C ARG A 395 19.23 -0.87 4.02
N SER A 396 19.62 0.39 4.22
CA SER A 396 19.89 0.97 5.55
C SER A 396 18.66 0.87 6.46
N GLY A 397 17.51 1.36 6.00
CA GLY A 397 16.27 1.31 6.76
C GLY A 397 15.76 -0.10 7.09
N ILE A 398 16.07 -1.10 6.24
CA ILE A 398 15.81 -2.53 6.52
C ILE A 398 16.73 -3.03 7.64
N ARG A 399 18.03 -2.76 7.54
CA ARG A 399 19.03 -3.15 8.56
C ARG A 399 18.71 -2.54 9.92
N ASP A 400 18.35 -1.27 9.97
CA ASP A 400 17.97 -0.59 11.22
C ASP A 400 16.70 -1.20 11.84
N ALA A 401 15.70 -1.48 11.01
CA ALA A 401 14.47 -2.16 11.42
C ALA A 401 14.74 -3.56 12.01
N TYR A 402 15.57 -4.37 11.36
CA TYR A 402 15.87 -5.73 11.83
C TYR A 402 16.79 -5.78 13.04
N ARG A 403 17.68 -4.79 13.22
CA ARG A 403 18.56 -4.69 14.40
C ARG A 403 17.86 -4.13 15.64
N SER A 404 16.93 -3.18 15.48
CA SER A 404 16.35 -2.42 16.60
C SER A 404 14.84 -2.55 16.77
N GLY A 405 14.17 -3.25 15.85
CA GLY A 405 12.71 -3.25 15.72
C GLY A 405 12.13 -1.96 15.13
N ARG A 406 12.95 -0.93 14.82
CA ARG A 406 12.48 0.37 14.32
C ARG A 406 13.27 0.82 13.10
N GLY A 407 12.59 1.27 12.06
CA GLY A 407 13.25 1.73 10.83
C GLY A 407 12.32 2.45 9.86
N ARG A 408 12.86 2.89 8.73
CA ARG A 408 12.13 3.58 7.67
C ARG A 408 12.47 2.94 6.33
N VAL A 409 11.52 2.22 5.75
CA VAL A 409 11.69 1.58 4.44
C VAL A 409 11.06 2.49 3.38
N VAL A 410 11.85 2.98 2.43
CA VAL A 410 11.34 3.81 1.33
C VAL A 410 10.84 2.89 0.23
N MET A 411 9.60 3.08 -0.20
CA MET A 411 8.98 2.35 -1.30
C MET A 411 8.68 3.29 -2.46
N ARG A 412 8.94 2.83 -3.68
CA ARG A 412 8.77 3.55 -4.95
C ARG A 412 7.90 2.70 -5.88
N ALA A 413 6.95 3.35 -6.56
CA ALA A 413 6.09 2.73 -7.55
C ALA A 413 6.91 2.14 -8.70
N ARG A 414 6.49 1.00 -9.27
CA ARG A 414 7.07 0.51 -10.53
C ARG A 414 6.51 1.33 -11.67
N ALA A 415 7.39 2.01 -12.40
CA ALA A 415 7.02 2.82 -13.54
C ALA A 415 8.10 2.77 -14.63
N HIS A 416 7.67 2.86 -15.88
CA HIS A 416 8.53 2.94 -17.06
C HIS A 416 8.02 4.00 -18.04
N ILE A 417 8.86 4.36 -19.02
CA ILE A 417 8.55 5.38 -20.03
C ILE A 417 8.15 4.67 -21.33
N GLU A 418 7.06 5.09 -21.95
CA GLU A 418 6.61 4.65 -23.28
C GLU A 418 6.56 5.84 -24.24
N GLU A 419 6.96 5.63 -25.50
CA GLU A 419 6.75 6.60 -26.58
C GLU A 419 5.35 6.46 -27.17
N LEU A 420 4.63 7.57 -27.26
CA LEU A 420 3.31 7.66 -27.87
C LEU A 420 3.38 8.20 -29.31
N ARG A 421 2.37 7.84 -30.10
CA ARG A 421 2.23 8.32 -31.48
C ARG A 421 2.21 9.85 -31.54
N GLY A 422 2.99 10.42 -32.48
CA GLY A 422 3.07 11.86 -32.69
C GLY A 422 4.13 12.60 -31.86
N GLY A 423 5.14 11.88 -31.38
CA GLY A 423 6.33 12.45 -30.72
C GLY A 423 6.05 12.95 -29.31
N LYS A 424 5.22 12.23 -28.56
CA LYS A 424 4.98 12.45 -27.12
C LYS A 424 5.52 11.26 -26.34
N SER A 425 5.77 11.45 -25.06
CA SER A 425 6.11 10.36 -24.13
C SER A 425 5.05 10.27 -23.04
N ALA A 426 4.91 9.09 -22.43
CA ALA A 426 4.10 8.88 -21.24
C ALA A 426 4.88 8.09 -20.20
N ILE A 427 4.60 8.38 -18.93
CA ILE A 427 5.03 7.58 -17.79
C ILE A 427 3.90 6.61 -17.46
N ILE A 428 4.22 5.33 -17.44
CA ILE A 428 3.28 4.26 -17.16
C ILE A 428 3.60 3.68 -15.79
N VAL A 429 2.63 3.71 -14.88
CA VAL A 429 2.77 3.13 -13.53
C VAL A 429 2.01 1.81 -13.47
N THR A 430 2.72 0.73 -13.11
CA THR A 430 2.22 -0.65 -13.10
C THR A 430 2.05 -1.22 -11.69
N GLU A 431 2.80 -0.73 -10.69
CA GLU A 431 2.69 -1.14 -9.28
C GLU A 431 2.74 0.08 -8.36
N LEU A 432 1.92 0.13 -7.30
CA LEU A 432 1.95 1.20 -6.29
C LEU A 432 2.65 0.75 -5.00
N PRO A 433 3.25 1.69 -4.24
CA PRO A 433 3.73 1.41 -2.90
C PRO A 433 2.63 0.89 -1.98
N TYR A 434 3.00 0.04 -1.02
CA TYR A 434 2.06 -0.59 -0.12
C TYR A 434 1.27 0.46 0.71
N GLY A 435 -0.05 0.26 0.80
CA GLY A 435 -0.98 1.18 1.48
C GLY A 435 -1.39 2.42 0.66
N VAL A 436 -0.88 2.63 -0.56
CA VAL A 436 -1.25 3.76 -1.42
C VAL A 436 -2.51 3.43 -2.23
N LYS A 437 -3.52 4.31 -2.16
CA LYS A 437 -4.76 4.17 -2.93
C LYS A 437 -4.57 4.70 -4.36
N LYS A 438 -5.11 3.99 -5.36
CA LYS A 438 -5.12 4.45 -6.76
C LYS A 438 -6.09 5.64 -6.96
N GLY A 439 -7.37 5.44 -6.64
CA GLY A 439 -8.45 6.39 -6.89
C GLY A 439 -9.18 6.87 -5.63
N GLY A 440 -10.20 7.71 -5.84
CA GLY A 440 -10.90 8.47 -4.79
C GLY A 440 -10.15 9.74 -4.36
N ASP A 441 -10.77 10.55 -3.50
CA ASP A 441 -10.28 11.89 -3.09
C ASP A 441 -8.91 11.89 -2.41
N SER A 442 -8.48 10.73 -1.89
CA SER A 442 -7.16 10.49 -1.28
C SER A 442 -6.25 9.60 -2.13
N GLY A 443 -6.65 9.33 -3.37
CA GLY A 443 -5.91 8.50 -4.32
C GLY A 443 -4.78 9.26 -5.04
N VAL A 444 -3.79 8.51 -5.51
CA VAL A 444 -2.62 9.07 -6.22
C VAL A 444 -3.03 9.82 -7.50
N ILE A 445 -4.08 9.37 -8.19
CA ILE A 445 -4.60 10.02 -9.41
C ILE A 445 -5.14 11.41 -9.09
N ALA A 446 -5.97 11.55 -8.05
CA ALA A 446 -6.49 12.84 -7.60
C ALA A 446 -5.34 13.78 -7.21
N LYS A 447 -4.36 13.28 -6.44
CA LYS A 447 -3.23 14.10 -6.01
C LYS A 447 -2.33 14.58 -7.16
N ILE A 448 -2.16 13.78 -8.22
CA ILE A 448 -1.46 14.22 -9.44
C ILE A 448 -2.26 15.33 -10.12
N ALA A 449 -3.58 15.17 -10.28
CA ALA A 449 -4.44 16.19 -10.90
C ALA A 449 -4.39 17.53 -10.15
N ASP A 450 -4.45 17.51 -8.82
CA ASP A 450 -4.29 18.71 -7.98
C ASP A 450 -2.96 19.41 -8.24
N LEU A 451 -1.84 18.68 -8.26
CA LEU A 451 -0.50 19.24 -8.47
C LEU A 451 -0.29 19.78 -9.89
N VAL A 452 -1.03 19.27 -10.88
CA VAL A 452 -1.07 19.85 -12.24
C VAL A 452 -1.86 21.16 -12.24
N ASN A 453 -3.03 21.21 -11.57
CA ASN A 453 -3.85 22.41 -11.43
C ASN A 453 -3.14 23.53 -10.63
N GLU A 454 -2.42 23.17 -9.57
CA GLU A 454 -1.55 24.05 -8.77
C GLU A 454 -0.29 24.51 -9.52
N LYS A 455 -0.03 23.99 -10.73
CA LYS A 455 1.15 24.25 -11.57
C LYS A 455 2.49 23.83 -10.92
N VAL A 456 2.47 22.80 -10.07
CA VAL A 456 3.67 22.15 -9.53
C VAL A 456 4.23 21.14 -10.52
N LEU A 457 3.35 20.35 -11.14
CA LEU A 457 3.67 19.38 -12.21
C LEU A 457 3.31 19.99 -13.57
N THR A 458 4.14 20.90 -14.08
CA THR A 458 3.88 21.57 -15.36
C THR A 458 4.17 20.71 -16.58
N GLU A 459 4.87 19.58 -16.42
CA GLU A 459 5.27 18.66 -17.50
C GLU A 459 4.12 17.78 -18.01
N VAL A 460 3.13 17.50 -17.17
CA VAL A 460 2.00 16.61 -17.49
C VAL A 460 1.03 17.33 -18.43
N SER A 461 0.55 16.63 -19.45
CA SER A 461 -0.50 17.10 -20.37
C SER A 461 -1.84 16.42 -20.11
N ASP A 462 -1.86 15.14 -19.72
CA ASP A 462 -3.08 14.37 -19.47
C ASP A 462 -2.82 13.20 -18.50
N LEU A 463 -3.87 12.66 -17.88
CA LEU A 463 -3.82 11.60 -16.89
C LEU A 463 -4.99 10.61 -17.10
N GLN A 464 -4.68 9.36 -17.41
CA GLN A 464 -5.66 8.32 -17.75
C GLN A 464 -5.42 7.04 -16.94
N ASP A 465 -6.49 6.35 -16.58
CA ASP A 465 -6.43 5.02 -15.93
C ASP A 465 -6.90 3.95 -16.94
N HIS A 466 -5.97 3.07 -17.30
CA HIS A 466 -6.20 1.93 -18.21
C HIS A 466 -6.09 0.59 -17.47
N SER A 467 -6.25 0.57 -16.14
CA SER A 467 -6.25 -0.67 -15.37
C SER A 467 -7.45 -1.54 -15.71
N ASP A 468 -7.23 -2.84 -15.84
CA ASP A 468 -8.28 -3.82 -16.11
C ASP A 468 -8.10 -5.09 -15.25
N ARG A 469 -8.66 -6.23 -15.68
CA ARG A 469 -8.52 -7.52 -14.98
C ARG A 469 -7.15 -8.19 -15.18
N SER A 470 -6.35 -7.73 -16.14
CA SER A 470 -5.01 -8.25 -16.42
C SER A 470 -3.90 -7.52 -15.66
N GLY A 471 -4.14 -6.28 -15.24
CA GLY A 471 -3.21 -5.54 -14.38
C GLY A 471 -3.60 -4.08 -14.16
N MET A 472 -2.87 -3.42 -13.24
CA MET A 472 -2.98 -1.98 -13.06
C MET A 472 -2.13 -1.25 -14.11
N ARG A 473 -2.68 -0.19 -14.73
CA ARG A 473 -1.94 0.67 -15.65
C ARG A 473 -2.41 2.11 -15.59
N ILE A 474 -1.68 2.97 -14.89
CA ILE A 474 -1.93 4.42 -14.87
C ILE A 474 -1.03 5.07 -15.92
N GLN A 475 -1.58 5.88 -16.81
CA GLN A 475 -0.87 6.58 -17.87
C GLN A 475 -0.83 8.08 -17.60
N ILE A 476 0.38 8.62 -17.49
CA ILE A 476 0.64 10.05 -17.29
C ILE A 476 1.26 10.57 -18.59
N GLU A 477 0.47 11.24 -19.42
CA GLU A 477 0.95 11.80 -20.69
C GLU A 477 1.76 13.08 -20.42
N LEU A 478 2.89 13.23 -21.12
CA LEU A 478 3.78 14.38 -21.00
C LEU A 478 3.68 15.32 -22.21
N LYS A 479 3.94 16.60 -21.95
CA LYS A 479 4.13 17.62 -22.99
C LYS A 479 5.34 17.30 -23.86
N ARG A 480 5.31 17.73 -25.13
CA ARG A 480 6.32 17.43 -26.15
C ARG A 480 7.74 17.89 -25.81
N ASP A 481 7.87 18.90 -24.96
CA ASP A 481 9.10 19.52 -24.50
C ASP A 481 9.54 19.06 -23.10
N ALA A 482 8.76 18.20 -22.44
CA ALA A 482 9.09 17.68 -21.12
C ALA A 482 10.07 16.50 -21.20
N VAL A 483 11.12 16.53 -20.37
CA VAL A 483 12.06 15.40 -20.22
C VAL A 483 11.42 14.34 -19.32
N PRO A 484 11.17 13.10 -19.79
CA PRO A 484 10.37 12.13 -19.04
C PRO A 484 10.93 11.76 -17.68
N GLN A 485 12.26 11.59 -17.58
CA GLN A 485 12.91 11.24 -16.32
C GLN A 485 12.80 12.35 -15.25
N VAL A 486 12.80 13.63 -15.68
CA VAL A 486 12.61 14.78 -14.78
C VAL A 486 11.18 14.82 -14.24
N ALA A 487 10.18 14.57 -15.11
CA ALA A 487 8.79 14.46 -14.71
C ALA A 487 8.56 13.28 -13.74
N LEU A 488 9.19 12.12 -13.99
CA LEU A 488 9.14 10.95 -13.11
C LEU A 488 9.73 11.23 -11.72
N ASN A 489 10.89 11.89 -11.65
CA ASN A 489 11.51 12.27 -10.38
C ASN A 489 10.66 13.31 -9.61
N LYS A 490 10.03 14.27 -10.29
CA LYS A 490 9.05 15.18 -9.67
C LYS A 490 7.83 14.43 -9.12
N LEU A 491 7.31 13.47 -9.87
CA LEU A 491 6.20 12.61 -9.44
C LEU A 491 6.56 11.84 -8.16
N PHE A 492 7.73 11.20 -8.10
CA PHE A 492 8.20 10.55 -6.86
C PHE A 492 8.38 11.53 -5.69
N LYS A 493 8.87 12.75 -5.95
CA LYS A 493 9.11 13.75 -4.89
C LYS A 493 7.84 14.37 -4.30
N HIS A 494 6.79 14.54 -5.12
CA HIS A 494 5.59 15.30 -4.74
C HIS A 494 4.31 14.46 -4.58
N THR A 495 4.33 13.18 -4.94
CA THR A 495 3.15 12.29 -4.87
C THR A 495 3.42 11.03 -4.04
N PRO A 496 2.38 10.34 -3.57
CA PRO A 496 2.50 9.01 -2.96
C PRO A 496 3.12 7.90 -3.83
N LEU A 497 3.51 8.16 -5.09
CA LEU A 497 4.29 7.21 -5.90
C LEU A 497 5.67 6.91 -5.30
N GLN A 498 6.18 7.75 -4.39
CA GLN A 498 7.20 7.33 -3.43
C GLN A 498 6.67 7.60 -2.01
N SER A 499 6.71 6.58 -1.17
CA SER A 499 6.21 6.64 0.22
C SER A 499 7.24 6.04 1.18
N THR A 500 7.04 6.24 2.49
CA THR A 500 7.90 5.64 3.52
C THR A 500 7.05 4.79 4.45
N PHE A 501 7.36 3.50 4.50
CA PHE A 501 6.82 2.59 5.50
C PHE A 501 7.65 2.70 6.79
N GLY A 502 7.05 3.27 7.84
CA GLY A 502 7.68 3.36 9.16
C GLY A 502 7.56 2.03 9.90
N VAL A 503 8.63 1.23 9.92
CA VAL A 503 8.67 -0.05 10.65
C VAL A 503 8.76 0.23 12.15
N ASN A 504 7.88 -0.40 12.91
CA ASN A 504 7.87 -0.34 14.36
C ASN A 504 7.34 -1.67 14.93
N THR A 505 8.24 -2.59 15.20
CA THR A 505 7.94 -3.97 15.59
C THR A 505 7.70 -4.07 17.09
N VAL A 506 6.47 -3.79 17.51
CA VAL A 506 6.01 -3.96 18.89
C VAL A 506 5.06 -5.14 18.99
N ALA A 507 5.35 -6.08 19.88
CA ALA A 507 4.52 -7.26 20.15
C ALA A 507 4.47 -7.55 21.67
N LEU A 508 3.51 -8.36 22.10
CA LEU A 508 3.43 -8.80 23.49
C LEU A 508 4.32 -10.03 23.70
N VAL A 509 5.28 -9.92 24.63
CA VAL A 509 6.06 -11.06 25.14
C VAL A 509 5.65 -11.28 26.58
N ASN A 510 5.06 -12.44 26.88
CA ASN A 510 4.49 -12.78 28.20
C ASN A 510 3.52 -11.70 28.71
N GLY A 511 2.64 -11.20 27.83
CA GLY A 511 1.67 -10.15 28.12
C GLY A 511 2.24 -8.71 28.19
N VAL A 512 3.56 -8.53 28.10
CA VAL A 512 4.21 -7.22 28.18
C VAL A 512 4.61 -6.72 26.79
N PRO A 513 4.25 -5.50 26.36
CA PRO A 513 4.66 -4.95 25.08
C PRO A 513 6.17 -4.69 25.05
N ARG A 514 6.85 -5.23 24.04
CA ARG A 514 8.28 -5.05 23.77
C ARG A 514 8.51 -4.67 22.33
N THR A 515 9.53 -3.85 22.08
CA THR A 515 10.08 -3.65 20.73
C THR A 515 11.05 -4.78 20.47
N LEU A 516 10.93 -5.48 19.33
CA LEU A 516 11.70 -6.69 19.04
C LEU A 516 12.48 -6.56 17.72
N SER A 517 13.73 -7.01 17.75
CA SER A 517 14.57 -7.25 16.57
C SER A 517 14.12 -8.50 15.79
N LEU A 518 14.62 -8.66 14.56
CA LEU A 518 14.36 -9.87 13.76
C LEU A 518 14.83 -11.14 14.48
N LEU A 519 15.98 -11.08 15.16
CA LEU A 519 16.53 -12.20 15.92
C LEU A 519 15.61 -12.62 17.08
N GLU A 520 15.07 -11.65 17.83
CA GLU A 520 14.18 -11.93 18.95
C GLU A 520 12.83 -12.50 18.49
N LEU A 521 12.27 -12.00 17.38
CA LEU A 521 11.03 -12.54 16.79
C LEU A 521 11.19 -14.01 16.39
N LEU A 522 12.28 -14.34 15.69
CA LEU A 522 12.53 -15.71 15.24
C LEU A 522 12.85 -16.65 16.42
N LYS A 523 13.58 -16.19 17.44
CA LYS A 523 13.83 -16.96 18.66
C LYS A 523 12.55 -17.24 19.44
N HIS A 524 11.74 -16.22 19.71
CA HIS A 524 10.44 -16.42 20.37
C HIS A 524 9.51 -17.36 19.61
N TYR A 525 9.52 -17.32 18.27
CA TYR A 525 8.77 -18.27 17.46
C TYR A 525 9.32 -19.70 17.55
N LEU A 526 10.64 -19.88 17.46
CA LEU A 526 11.28 -21.20 17.58
C LEU A 526 11.06 -21.84 18.96
N ASP A 527 11.22 -21.06 20.03
CA ASP A 527 10.99 -21.52 21.41
C ASP A 527 9.52 -21.92 21.62
N PHE A 528 8.57 -21.16 21.03
CA PHE A 528 7.16 -21.53 21.01
C PHE A 528 6.90 -22.83 20.24
N GLN A 529 7.50 -23.02 19.04
CA GLN A 529 7.35 -24.27 18.31
C GLN A 529 7.95 -25.47 19.07
N ARG A 530 9.08 -25.32 19.75
CA ARG A 530 9.64 -26.37 20.63
C ARG A 530 8.65 -26.76 21.73
N GLU A 531 7.92 -25.81 22.32
CA GLU A 531 6.85 -26.10 23.27
C GLU A 531 5.69 -26.87 22.61
N ILE A 532 5.17 -26.38 21.49
CA ILE A 532 4.06 -27.02 20.74
C ILE A 532 4.41 -28.47 20.35
N VAL A 533 5.60 -28.69 19.78
CA VAL A 533 6.10 -30.02 19.39
C VAL A 533 6.24 -30.92 20.62
N THR A 534 6.77 -30.39 21.74
CA THR A 534 6.85 -31.14 23.01
C THR A 534 5.47 -31.52 23.54
N ARG A 535 4.48 -30.61 23.48
CA ARG A 535 3.12 -30.84 23.97
C ARG A 535 2.38 -31.88 23.12
N ARG A 536 2.37 -31.77 21.79
CA ARG A 536 1.73 -32.78 20.92
C ARG A 536 2.40 -34.15 21.05
N SER A 537 3.73 -34.21 21.15
CA SER A 537 4.45 -35.50 21.29
C SER A 537 4.17 -36.15 22.65
N LYS A 538 4.03 -35.36 23.72
CA LYS A 538 3.52 -35.87 25.03
C LYS A 538 2.06 -36.30 24.95
N HIS A 539 1.21 -35.60 24.19
CA HIS A 539 -0.17 -36.05 23.96
C HIS A 539 -0.21 -37.38 23.21
N GLU A 540 0.46 -37.48 22.05
CA GLU A 540 0.53 -38.71 21.27
C GLU A 540 1.07 -39.86 22.12
N LEU A 541 2.18 -39.65 22.85
CA LEU A 541 2.77 -40.64 23.74
C LEU A 541 1.77 -41.15 24.78
N ARG A 542 1.05 -40.26 25.49
CA ARG A 542 0.03 -40.65 26.47
C ARG A 542 -1.12 -41.46 25.85
N GLN A 543 -1.52 -41.15 24.61
CA GLN A 543 -2.56 -41.93 23.91
C GLN A 543 -2.04 -43.31 23.46
N LYS A 544 -0.82 -43.35 22.92
CA LYS A 544 -0.16 -44.59 22.46
C LYS A 544 0.13 -45.53 23.64
N GLU A 545 0.62 -45.01 24.77
CA GLU A 545 0.85 -45.79 26.00
C GLU A 545 -0.46 -46.36 26.56
N LYS A 546 -1.54 -45.58 26.62
CA LYS A 546 -2.87 -46.09 26.99
C LYS A 546 -3.36 -47.20 26.06
N ARG A 547 -3.19 -47.03 24.74
CA ARG A 547 -3.59 -48.04 23.75
C ARG A 547 -2.75 -49.31 23.86
N ALA A 548 -1.43 -49.18 23.98
CA ALA A 548 -0.50 -50.29 24.19
C ALA A 548 -0.85 -51.09 25.46
N HIS A 549 -1.19 -50.39 26.55
CA HIS A 549 -1.63 -51.01 27.80
C HIS A 549 -2.89 -51.87 27.62
N ILE A 550 -3.90 -51.39 26.90
CA ILE A 550 -5.10 -52.19 26.59
C ILE A 550 -4.77 -53.37 25.68
N LEU A 551 -3.98 -53.17 24.62
CA LEU A 551 -3.57 -54.24 23.70
C LEU A 551 -2.76 -55.34 24.41
N GLN A 552 -1.89 -54.98 25.35
CA GLN A 552 -1.17 -55.95 26.19
C GLN A 552 -2.14 -56.81 27.01
N GLY A 553 -3.20 -56.20 27.58
CA GLY A 553 -4.26 -56.93 28.26
C GLY A 553 -5.01 -57.89 27.32
N TYR A 554 -5.27 -57.48 26.08
CA TYR A 554 -5.86 -58.35 25.06
C TYR A 554 -4.96 -59.53 24.68
N LEU A 555 -3.64 -59.32 24.54
CA LEU A 555 -2.70 -60.41 24.27
C LEU A 555 -2.70 -61.44 25.42
N ILE A 556 -2.60 -60.97 26.67
CA ILE A 556 -2.69 -61.84 27.87
C ILE A 556 -4.00 -62.63 27.89
N ALA A 557 -5.13 -62.00 27.57
CA ALA A 557 -6.44 -62.65 27.54
C ALA A 557 -6.60 -63.64 26.37
N LEU A 558 -6.03 -63.33 25.19
CA LEU A 558 -6.05 -64.21 24.01
C LEU A 558 -5.14 -65.43 24.17
N ASP A 559 -4.05 -65.31 24.93
CA ASP A 559 -3.18 -66.44 25.28
C ASP A 559 -3.78 -67.35 26.36
N ASN A 560 -4.68 -66.82 27.21
CA ASN A 560 -5.29 -67.54 28.34
C ASN A 560 -6.82 -67.69 28.21
N LEU A 561 -7.32 -67.75 26.96
CA LEU A 561 -8.74 -67.59 26.63
C LEU A 561 -9.68 -68.50 27.44
N ASP A 562 -9.38 -69.80 27.53
CA ASP A 562 -10.25 -70.75 28.22
C ASP A 562 -10.36 -70.46 29.73
N ALA A 563 -9.26 -70.01 30.35
CA ALA A 563 -9.23 -69.62 31.76
C ALA A 563 -10.00 -68.32 32.01
N VAL A 564 -9.86 -67.33 31.12
CA VAL A 564 -10.62 -66.08 31.13
C VAL A 564 -12.13 -66.35 30.99
N ILE A 565 -12.53 -67.19 30.03
CA ILE A 565 -13.94 -67.57 29.83
C ILE A 565 -14.48 -68.36 31.03
N ALA A 566 -13.71 -69.29 31.60
CA ALA A 566 -14.12 -70.05 32.78
C ALA A 566 -14.35 -69.13 33.99
N LEU A 567 -13.44 -68.19 34.24
CA LEU A 567 -13.54 -67.19 35.30
C LEU A 567 -14.80 -66.33 35.12
N ILE A 568 -14.98 -65.71 33.96
CA ILE A 568 -16.15 -64.85 33.65
C ILE A 568 -17.47 -65.63 33.80
N ARG A 569 -17.52 -66.89 33.36
CA ARG A 569 -18.72 -67.75 33.50
C ARG A 569 -19.01 -68.21 34.93
N SER A 570 -18.02 -68.17 35.82
CA SER A 570 -18.15 -68.57 37.24
C SER A 570 -18.50 -67.40 38.17
N ALA A 571 -18.25 -66.16 37.73
CA ALA A 571 -18.55 -64.96 38.49
C ALA A 571 -20.06 -64.71 38.60
N ALA A 572 -20.49 -64.16 39.75
CA ALA A 572 -21.90 -63.85 40.00
C ALA A 572 -22.39 -62.59 39.25
N ASP A 573 -21.48 -61.64 39.00
CA ASP A 573 -21.74 -60.39 38.31
C ASP A 573 -20.47 -59.85 37.63
N THR A 574 -20.61 -58.73 36.91
CA THR A 574 -19.53 -58.07 36.15
C THR A 574 -18.42 -57.54 37.06
N GLU A 575 -18.71 -57.15 38.30
CA GLU A 575 -17.72 -56.58 39.22
C GLU A 575 -16.85 -57.68 39.83
N ALA A 576 -17.45 -58.80 40.22
CA ALA A 576 -16.73 -60.01 40.59
C ALA A 576 -15.88 -60.55 39.44
N ALA A 577 -16.39 -60.54 38.20
CA ALA A 577 -15.61 -60.93 37.03
C ALA A 577 -14.41 -60.00 36.79
N LYS A 578 -14.61 -58.67 36.86
CA LYS A 578 -13.55 -57.66 36.73
C LYS A 578 -12.45 -57.86 37.77
N ASN A 579 -12.82 -57.98 39.05
CA ASN A 579 -11.86 -58.14 40.14
C ASN A 579 -11.09 -59.47 40.02
N GLY A 580 -11.78 -60.56 39.68
CA GLY A 580 -11.12 -61.85 39.43
C GLY A 580 -10.12 -61.83 38.27
N LEU A 581 -10.44 -61.12 37.18
CA LEU A 581 -9.49 -60.92 36.06
C LEU A 581 -8.26 -60.12 36.49
N MET A 582 -8.43 -59.08 37.32
CA MET A 582 -7.34 -58.27 37.85
C MET A 582 -6.42 -59.10 38.77
N GLU A 583 -6.98 -59.87 39.70
CA GLU A 583 -6.23 -60.70 40.65
C GLU A 583 -5.52 -61.89 39.97
N THR A 584 -6.18 -62.56 39.01
CA THR A 584 -5.67 -63.82 38.44
C THR A 584 -4.61 -63.60 37.34
N PHE A 585 -4.71 -62.51 36.59
CA PHE A 585 -3.85 -62.24 35.43
C PHE A 585 -3.01 -60.96 35.57
N GLU A 586 -2.93 -60.40 36.80
CA GLU A 586 -2.21 -59.16 37.14
C GLU A 586 -2.61 -57.94 36.26
N LEU A 587 -3.87 -57.92 35.81
CA LEU A 587 -4.41 -56.90 34.93
C LEU A 587 -4.84 -55.65 35.71
N SER A 588 -4.66 -54.48 35.12
CA SER A 588 -5.26 -53.24 35.65
C SER A 588 -6.78 -53.23 35.40
N GLU A 589 -7.52 -52.45 36.19
CA GLU A 589 -8.97 -52.24 36.00
C GLU A 589 -9.35 -51.89 34.54
N ALA A 590 -8.63 -50.99 33.88
CA ALA A 590 -8.93 -50.58 32.50
C ALA A 590 -8.78 -51.73 31.48
N GLN A 591 -7.80 -52.63 31.69
CA GLN A 591 -7.62 -53.83 30.86
C GLN A 591 -8.73 -54.84 31.13
N ALA A 592 -9.06 -55.10 32.40
CA ALA A 592 -10.12 -56.04 32.78
C ALA A 592 -11.49 -55.61 32.21
N VAL A 593 -11.83 -54.32 32.30
CA VAL A 593 -13.05 -53.76 31.66
C VAL A 593 -13.01 -53.94 30.14
N ALA A 594 -11.90 -53.58 29.48
CA ALA A 594 -11.78 -53.74 28.03
C ALA A 594 -11.90 -55.21 27.57
N ILE A 595 -11.40 -56.16 28.37
CA ILE A 595 -11.51 -57.61 28.10
C ILE A 595 -12.97 -58.08 28.22
N LEU A 596 -13.73 -57.59 29.21
CA LEU A 596 -15.16 -57.89 29.34
C LEU A 596 -16.00 -57.34 28.17
N GLU A 597 -15.52 -56.29 27.50
CA GLU A 597 -16.14 -55.71 26.29
C GLU A 597 -15.72 -56.39 24.97
N LEU A 598 -14.82 -57.38 25.01
CA LEU A 598 -14.38 -58.09 23.81
C LEU A 598 -15.54 -58.83 23.12
N ARG A 599 -15.66 -58.62 21.81
CA ARG A 599 -16.65 -59.30 20.97
C ARG A 599 -16.05 -60.58 20.41
N LEU A 600 -16.82 -61.67 20.39
CA LEU A 600 -16.40 -63.00 19.91
C LEU A 600 -15.69 -63.02 18.55
N ARG A 601 -15.96 -62.05 17.65
CA ARG A 601 -15.24 -61.90 16.37
C ARG A 601 -13.74 -61.67 16.52
N ALA A 602 -13.31 -61.00 17.61
CA ALA A 602 -11.91 -60.68 17.89
C ALA A 602 -11.05 -61.91 18.24
N LEU A 603 -11.69 -63.08 18.41
CA LEU A 603 -11.03 -64.34 18.75
C LEU A 603 -10.55 -65.13 17.52
N THR A 604 -10.75 -64.60 16.31
CA THR A 604 -10.22 -65.24 15.09
C THR A 604 -8.71 -65.02 14.97
N ALA A 605 -8.00 -65.98 14.36
CA ALA A 605 -6.55 -65.90 14.19
C ALA A 605 -6.08 -64.64 13.45
N LEU A 606 -6.88 -64.11 12.50
CA LEU A 606 -6.60 -62.88 11.78
C LEU A 606 -6.66 -61.65 12.70
N GLU A 607 -7.67 -61.57 13.57
CA GLU A 607 -7.85 -60.46 14.51
C GLU A 607 -6.77 -60.49 15.60
N ARG A 608 -6.40 -61.68 16.10
CA ARG A 608 -5.24 -61.86 16.99
C ARG A 608 -3.95 -61.33 16.34
N GLN A 609 -3.68 -61.73 15.09
CA GLN A 609 -2.50 -61.25 14.37
C GLN A 609 -2.55 -59.73 14.14
N GLY A 610 -3.74 -59.16 13.96
CA GLY A 610 -3.98 -57.72 13.91
C GLY A 610 -3.61 -57.01 15.22
N VAL A 611 -4.03 -57.54 16.37
CA VAL A 611 -3.69 -57.02 17.71
C VAL A 611 -2.18 -57.10 17.98
N GLU A 612 -1.53 -58.21 17.61
CA GLU A 612 -0.06 -58.38 17.74
C GLU A 612 0.71 -57.36 16.88
N ASN A 613 0.28 -57.13 15.64
CA ASN A 613 0.87 -56.12 14.76
C ASN A 613 0.62 -54.70 15.28
N GLU A 614 -0.62 -54.35 15.66
CA GLU A 614 -0.96 -53.04 16.21
C GLU A 614 -0.13 -52.74 17.47
N TYR A 615 0.07 -53.73 18.34
CA TYR A 615 0.90 -53.59 19.53
C TYR A 615 2.37 -53.33 19.19
N ARG A 616 2.96 -54.09 18.25
CA ARG A 616 4.35 -53.87 17.80
C ARG A 616 4.52 -52.46 17.21
N ASP A 617 3.66 -52.08 16.27
CA ASP A 617 3.76 -50.79 15.57
C ASP A 617 3.57 -49.62 16.55
N ILE A 618 2.74 -49.78 17.58
CA ILE A 618 2.60 -48.79 18.67
C ILE A 618 3.83 -48.76 19.59
N GLN A 619 4.45 -49.90 19.92
CA GLN A 619 5.68 -49.94 20.72
C GLN A 619 6.87 -49.30 20.00
N GLU A 620 6.99 -49.50 18.69
CA GLU A 620 7.95 -48.80 17.84
C GLU A 620 7.72 -47.28 17.91
N ARG A 621 6.46 -46.84 17.71
CA ARG A 621 6.10 -45.42 17.82
C ARG A 621 6.31 -44.81 19.22
N ILE A 622 6.04 -45.56 20.30
CA ILE A 622 6.34 -45.13 21.68
C ILE A 622 7.86 -44.93 21.86
N THR A 623 8.67 -45.81 21.27
CA THR A 623 10.14 -45.72 21.32
C THR A 623 10.64 -44.48 20.58
N GLU A 624 10.11 -44.20 19.39
CA GLU A 624 10.38 -42.96 18.65
C GLU A 624 10.00 -41.71 19.45
N LEU A 625 8.78 -41.66 20.00
CA LEU A 625 8.26 -40.50 20.74
C LEU A 625 9.06 -40.24 22.02
N ARG A 626 9.45 -41.29 22.76
CA ARG A 626 10.33 -41.15 23.93
C ARG A 626 11.72 -40.67 23.52
N ALA A 627 12.27 -41.19 22.42
CA ALA A 627 13.57 -40.78 21.90
C ALA A 627 13.60 -39.34 21.35
N LEU A 628 12.47 -38.84 20.84
CA LEU A 628 12.24 -37.45 20.44
C LEU A 628 12.15 -36.54 21.67
N LEU A 629 11.33 -36.91 22.66
CA LEU A 629 11.15 -36.13 23.89
C LEU A 629 12.39 -36.09 24.80
N SER A 630 13.36 -36.99 24.59
CA SER A 630 14.62 -37.02 25.35
C SER A 630 15.74 -36.16 24.76
N ASP A 631 15.56 -35.61 23.55
CA ASP A 631 16.65 -34.99 22.77
C ASP A 631 16.15 -33.75 22.01
N GLU A 632 16.52 -32.56 22.49
CA GLU A 632 16.13 -31.28 21.90
C GLU A 632 16.59 -31.14 20.44
N ALA A 633 17.72 -31.74 20.06
CA ALA A 633 18.20 -31.72 18.67
C ALA A 633 17.28 -32.47 17.71
N LYS A 634 16.52 -33.47 18.18
CA LYS A 634 15.49 -34.16 17.37
C LYS A 634 14.20 -33.36 17.27
N ILE A 635 13.85 -32.60 18.30
CA ILE A 635 12.73 -31.65 18.25
C ILE A 635 13.03 -30.57 17.21
N ASP A 636 14.24 -30.02 17.24
CA ASP A 636 14.71 -29.04 16.25
C ASP A 636 14.79 -29.62 14.83
N ALA A 637 15.26 -30.87 14.67
CA ALA A 637 15.24 -31.56 13.38
C ALA A 637 13.82 -31.73 12.83
N LEU A 638 12.85 -32.12 13.68
CA LEU A 638 11.45 -32.23 13.29
C LEU A 638 10.86 -30.87 12.87
N ILE A 639 11.11 -29.80 13.64
CA ILE A 639 10.67 -28.44 13.28
C ILE A 639 11.26 -28.01 11.92
N LYS A 640 12.53 -28.33 11.67
CA LYS A 640 13.21 -28.06 10.40
C LYS A 640 12.61 -28.84 9.22
N ASP A 641 12.23 -30.10 9.42
CA ASP A 641 11.56 -30.90 8.40
C ASP A 641 10.15 -30.35 8.09
N GLU A 642 9.38 -29.97 9.12
CA GLU A 642 8.04 -29.36 8.96
C GLU A 642 8.09 -28.00 8.24
N LEU A 643 9.03 -27.12 8.59
CA LEU A 643 9.24 -25.86 7.88
C LEU A 643 9.68 -26.09 6.42
N THR A 644 10.43 -27.15 6.16
CA THR A 644 10.85 -27.56 4.81
C THR A 644 9.68 -28.11 3.99
N GLU A 645 8.78 -28.89 4.60
CA GLU A 645 7.51 -29.33 4.02
C GLU A 645 6.64 -28.12 3.64
N LEU A 646 6.41 -27.20 4.58
CA LEU A 646 5.60 -25.99 4.34
C LEU A 646 6.17 -25.13 3.20
N ARG A 647 7.50 -24.96 3.15
CA ARG A 647 8.19 -24.29 2.04
C ARG A 647 7.95 -25.01 0.71
N ALA A 648 7.98 -26.34 0.68
CA ALA A 648 7.77 -27.12 -0.55
C ALA A 648 6.32 -27.07 -1.06
N ILE A 649 5.33 -26.99 -0.14
CA ILE A 649 3.90 -26.92 -0.47
C ILE A 649 3.50 -25.49 -0.86
N TYR A 650 3.78 -24.51 -0.01
CA TYR A 650 3.25 -23.14 -0.12
C TYR A 650 4.23 -22.17 -0.80
N GLY A 651 5.54 -22.40 -0.70
CA GLY A 651 6.56 -21.54 -1.32
C GLY A 651 6.82 -21.80 -2.81
N ARG A 652 6.24 -22.86 -3.40
CA ARG A 652 6.55 -23.32 -4.77
C ARG A 652 6.23 -22.29 -5.86
N ASN A 653 5.22 -21.45 -5.65
CA ASN A 653 4.78 -20.41 -6.58
C ASN A 653 4.76 -19.01 -5.92
N ASP A 654 5.42 -18.84 -4.78
CA ASP A 654 5.47 -17.58 -4.01
C ASP A 654 6.85 -16.92 -4.17
N ASP A 655 7.19 -16.64 -5.44
CA ASP A 655 8.38 -15.87 -5.79
C ASP A 655 8.28 -14.46 -5.22
N ARG A 656 9.42 -13.91 -4.80
CA ARG A 656 9.51 -12.58 -4.18
C ARG A 656 8.94 -11.51 -5.11
N ARG A 657 7.94 -10.76 -4.62
CA ARG A 657 7.22 -9.74 -5.40
C ARG A 657 7.91 -8.39 -5.36
N THR A 658 8.37 -7.98 -4.17
CA THR A 658 9.02 -6.68 -3.98
C THR A 658 10.49 -6.73 -4.35
N GLU A 659 10.88 -5.89 -5.29
CA GLU A 659 12.27 -5.71 -5.71
C GLU A 659 13.01 -4.81 -4.71
N ILE A 660 14.23 -5.18 -4.32
CA ILE A 660 15.10 -4.35 -3.47
C ILE A 660 16.27 -3.86 -4.31
N VAL A 661 16.17 -2.62 -4.80
CA VAL A 661 17.30 -1.95 -5.43
C VAL A 661 18.25 -1.41 -4.36
N ALA A 662 19.53 -1.23 -4.73
CA ALA A 662 20.41 -0.42 -3.91
C ALA A 662 19.78 0.97 -3.72
N ALA A 663 20.12 1.65 -2.63
CA ALA A 663 19.96 3.09 -2.66
C ALA A 663 20.97 3.55 -3.72
N GLU A 664 20.45 4.06 -4.82
CA GLU A 664 21.00 5.27 -5.41
C GLU A 664 21.33 6.19 -4.22
N GLU A 665 22.62 6.35 -3.89
CA GLU A 665 23.07 7.58 -3.21
C GLU A 665 22.46 8.69 -4.05
N GLU A 666 21.57 9.51 -3.45
CA GLU A 666 20.53 10.30 -4.17
C GLU A 666 21.02 10.63 -5.57
N LEU A 667 20.51 9.94 -6.62
CA LEU A 667 20.88 10.28 -8.01
C LEU A 667 20.53 11.76 -8.15
N GLU A 668 21.53 12.63 -8.01
CA GLU A 668 21.36 14.03 -8.35
C GLU A 668 20.98 14.00 -9.83
N LEU A 669 20.20 14.99 -10.27
CA LEU A 669 19.63 14.98 -11.62
C LEU A 669 20.70 14.88 -12.73
N GLU A 670 21.98 15.04 -12.35
CA GLU A 670 23.18 15.04 -13.16
C GLU A 670 23.74 13.66 -13.49
N ASP A 671 23.61 12.64 -12.64
CA ASP A 671 24.15 11.29 -12.96
C ASP A 671 23.44 10.65 -14.18
N LEU A 672 22.31 11.24 -14.58
CA LEU A 672 21.52 10.94 -15.78
C LEU A 672 21.92 11.80 -17.00
N ILE A 673 22.79 12.79 -16.81
CA ILE A 673 23.27 13.73 -17.82
C ILE A 673 24.67 13.28 -18.23
N ALA A 674 24.90 13.09 -19.53
CA ALA A 674 26.23 12.70 -20.01
C ALA A 674 27.28 13.74 -19.56
N GLU A 675 28.43 13.25 -19.07
CA GLU A 675 29.56 14.12 -18.80
C GLU A 675 30.18 14.56 -20.14
N GLU A 676 29.88 15.80 -20.53
CA GLU A 676 30.29 16.38 -21.81
C GLU A 676 30.94 17.76 -21.58
N ASP A 677 32.02 18.03 -22.31
CA ASP A 677 32.63 19.36 -22.35
C ASP A 677 31.72 20.33 -23.12
N MET A 678 31.31 21.40 -22.43
CA MET A 678 30.50 22.47 -22.98
C MET A 678 31.32 23.76 -23.06
N VAL A 679 31.12 24.54 -24.12
CA VAL A 679 31.54 25.94 -24.22
C VAL A 679 30.45 26.82 -23.61
N ILE A 680 30.77 27.56 -22.56
CA ILE A 680 29.87 28.53 -21.93
C ILE A 680 30.24 29.92 -22.42
N ALA A 681 29.26 30.62 -22.99
CA ALA A 681 29.39 31.99 -23.45
C ALA A 681 28.43 32.90 -22.68
N ILE A 682 28.95 33.98 -22.10
CA ILE A 682 28.20 35.02 -21.38
C ILE A 682 28.52 36.36 -22.02
N THR A 683 27.50 37.10 -22.44
CA THR A 683 27.65 38.40 -23.12
C THR A 683 27.60 39.57 -22.15
N ARG A 684 28.06 40.74 -22.60
CA ARG A 684 28.04 41.99 -21.83
C ARG A 684 26.63 42.43 -21.48
N SER A 685 25.64 42.18 -22.35
CA SER A 685 24.22 42.42 -22.04
C SER A 685 23.58 41.35 -21.12
N GLY A 686 24.37 40.39 -20.64
CA GLY A 686 23.97 39.36 -19.68
C GLY A 686 23.27 38.17 -20.31
N TYR A 687 23.41 37.91 -21.61
CA TYR A 687 22.90 36.68 -22.23
C TYR A 687 23.89 35.53 -22.01
N ILE A 688 23.38 34.38 -21.59
CA ILE A 688 24.16 33.16 -21.32
C ILE A 688 23.63 31.99 -22.17
N LYS A 689 24.55 31.16 -22.66
CA LYS A 689 24.28 29.90 -23.36
C LYS A 689 25.42 28.89 -23.17
N ARG A 690 25.09 27.60 -23.26
CA ARG A 690 26.07 26.51 -23.43
C ARG A 690 25.96 25.88 -24.82
N LEU A 691 27.08 25.48 -25.41
CA LEU A 691 27.15 24.72 -26.67
C LEU A 691 28.12 23.54 -26.51
N PRO A 692 27.87 22.35 -27.10
CA PRO A 692 28.84 21.25 -27.05
C PRO A 692 30.16 21.64 -27.71
N VAL A 693 31.30 21.19 -27.19
CA VAL A 693 32.62 21.44 -27.84
C VAL A 693 32.69 20.83 -29.24
N THR A 694 31.95 19.75 -29.52
CA THR A 694 31.79 19.18 -30.88
C THR A 694 31.15 20.18 -31.84
N ALA A 695 30.16 20.95 -31.39
CA ALA A 695 29.56 22.06 -32.14
C ALA A 695 30.52 23.25 -32.34
N TYR A 696 31.76 23.16 -31.85
CA TYR A 696 32.86 24.09 -32.14
C TYR A 696 33.85 23.54 -33.19
N ARG A 697 33.92 22.21 -33.42
CA ARG A 697 35.08 21.55 -34.03
C ARG A 697 34.75 20.75 -35.30
N GLU A 698 34.75 21.42 -36.46
CA GLU A 698 35.10 20.75 -37.72
C GLU A 698 35.46 21.73 -38.87
N GLN A 699 36.75 21.73 -39.26
CA GLN A 699 37.15 21.78 -40.68
C GLN A 699 38.56 21.17 -40.80
N ARG A 700 38.74 20.19 -41.68
CA ARG A 700 40.05 19.55 -41.93
C ARG A 700 40.75 20.17 -43.14
N ARG A 701 42.08 20.32 -43.01
CA ARG A 701 43.07 20.74 -44.02
C ARG A 701 42.93 22.17 -44.56
N GLY A 702 43.91 23.02 -44.24
CA GLY A 702 44.27 24.19 -45.07
C GLY A 702 43.89 25.57 -44.53
N GLY A 703 43.22 25.67 -43.39
CA GLY A 703 42.96 26.96 -42.73
C GLY A 703 42.00 26.83 -41.55
N ILE A 704 42.22 27.57 -40.48
CA ILE A 704 41.33 27.62 -39.32
C ILE A 704 40.31 28.75 -39.53
N GLY A 705 39.20 28.44 -40.20
CA GLY A 705 38.10 29.39 -40.38
C GLY A 705 37.28 29.56 -39.10
N VAL A 706 37.58 30.59 -38.30
CA VAL A 706 36.75 30.97 -37.14
C VAL A 706 35.73 32.04 -37.57
N MET A 707 34.43 31.73 -37.55
CA MET A 707 33.38 32.75 -37.69
C MET A 707 32.15 32.49 -36.80
N GLY A 708 31.70 33.57 -36.15
CA GLY A 708 30.29 33.83 -35.84
C GLY A 708 29.63 32.97 -34.76
N MET A 709 29.53 33.51 -33.54
CA MET A 709 28.32 33.31 -32.74
C MET A 709 27.40 34.50 -33.00
N ASP A 710 26.11 34.26 -33.26
CA ASP A 710 25.15 35.36 -33.35
C ASP A 710 24.88 35.92 -31.95
N LEU A 711 25.13 37.21 -31.80
CA LEU A 711 24.92 37.99 -30.57
C LEU A 711 23.74 38.95 -30.76
N LYS A 712 23.39 39.68 -29.69
CA LYS A 712 22.51 40.84 -29.81
C LYS A 712 23.30 41.99 -30.48
N ASP A 713 22.60 42.89 -31.16
CA ASP A 713 23.21 44.06 -31.78
C ASP A 713 23.95 44.89 -30.70
N GLU A 714 25.18 45.32 -31.01
CA GLU A 714 26.13 46.00 -30.10
C GLU A 714 26.60 45.18 -28.87
N ASP A 715 26.36 43.87 -28.83
CA ASP A 715 26.77 42.99 -27.72
C ASP A 715 28.03 42.17 -28.05
N TYR A 716 28.82 41.83 -27.02
CA TYR A 716 30.05 41.05 -27.15
C TYR A 716 30.19 40.03 -26.00
N ILE A 717 31.03 39.01 -26.17
CA ILE A 717 31.24 37.97 -25.15
C ILE A 717 32.15 38.53 -24.04
N GLU A 718 31.65 38.63 -22.81
CA GLU A 718 32.41 39.08 -21.63
C GLU A 718 33.08 37.90 -20.90
N HIS A 719 32.48 36.70 -20.94
CA HIS A 719 33.09 35.46 -20.44
C HIS A 719 32.92 34.32 -21.45
N LEU A 720 34.02 33.64 -21.78
CA LEU A 720 34.05 32.43 -22.59
C LEU A 720 34.98 31.41 -21.93
N PHE A 721 34.48 30.22 -21.61
CA PHE A 721 35.27 29.14 -21.01
C PHE A 721 34.67 27.76 -21.34
N VAL A 722 35.45 26.71 -21.12
CA VAL A 722 35.00 25.31 -21.24
C VAL A 722 34.84 24.75 -19.83
N ALA A 723 33.72 24.06 -19.60
CA ALA A 723 33.44 23.34 -18.36
C ALA A 723 32.55 22.11 -18.64
N SER A 724 32.68 21.09 -17.80
CA SER A 724 31.88 19.86 -17.86
C SER A 724 30.41 20.15 -17.52
N THR A 725 29.47 19.39 -18.07
CA THR A 725 28.02 19.46 -17.73
C THR A 725 27.72 19.42 -16.22
N HIS A 726 28.62 18.82 -15.43
CA HIS A 726 28.50 18.65 -13.99
C HIS A 726 29.12 19.79 -13.17
N ASP A 727 29.98 20.62 -13.76
CA ASP A 727 30.67 21.68 -13.05
C ASP A 727 29.68 22.76 -12.57
N TYR A 728 29.97 23.37 -11.42
CA TYR A 728 29.26 24.54 -10.95
C TYR A 728 29.87 25.82 -11.52
N ILE A 729 29.01 26.79 -11.80
CA ILE A 729 29.38 28.16 -12.13
C ILE A 729 28.88 29.08 -11.02
N LEU A 730 29.80 29.75 -10.33
CA LEU A 730 29.53 30.74 -9.30
C LEU A 730 29.45 32.14 -9.95
N PHE A 731 28.30 32.80 -9.85
CA PHE A 731 28.06 34.15 -10.36
C PHE A 731 28.12 35.17 -9.23
N PHE A 732 29.19 35.94 -9.16
CA PHE A 732 29.37 37.00 -8.16
C PHE A 732 28.86 38.34 -8.68
N THR A 733 28.01 39.02 -7.91
CA THR A 733 27.30 40.22 -8.36
C THR A 733 27.81 41.52 -7.73
N THR A 734 27.46 42.66 -8.32
CA THR A 734 27.84 44.01 -7.84
C THR A 734 27.49 44.27 -6.37
N VAL A 735 26.40 43.67 -5.86
CA VAL A 735 25.94 43.81 -4.47
C VAL A 735 26.57 42.81 -3.50
N GLY A 736 27.63 42.09 -3.90
CA GLY A 736 28.39 41.19 -3.03
C GLY A 736 27.72 39.85 -2.74
N LYS A 737 26.68 39.49 -3.50
CA LYS A 737 26.09 38.14 -3.49
C LYS A 737 26.84 37.19 -4.42
N VAL A 738 26.65 35.90 -4.19
CA VAL A 738 26.96 34.84 -5.14
C VAL A 738 25.76 33.91 -5.30
N TYR A 739 25.51 33.56 -6.56
CA TYR A 739 24.56 32.55 -6.99
C TYR A 739 25.35 31.41 -7.64
N ARG A 740 24.78 30.20 -7.76
CA ARG A 740 25.37 29.16 -8.62
C ARG A 740 24.31 28.45 -9.43
N LEU A 741 24.74 27.96 -10.59
CA LEU A 741 24.06 26.97 -11.41
C LEU A 741 25.07 25.89 -11.79
N LYS A 742 24.64 24.65 -12.04
CA LYS A 742 25.45 23.66 -12.77
C LYS A 742 25.42 23.97 -14.27
N VAL A 743 26.46 23.59 -15.00
CA VAL A 743 26.57 23.87 -16.45
C VAL A 743 25.35 23.35 -17.19
N HIS A 744 24.86 22.13 -16.90
CA HIS A 744 23.70 21.57 -17.61
C HIS A 744 22.40 22.39 -17.46
N GLU A 745 22.23 23.15 -16.37
CA GLU A 745 21.08 24.05 -16.14
C GLU A 745 21.09 25.28 -17.06
N LEU A 746 22.24 25.61 -17.64
CA LEU A 746 22.34 26.67 -18.63
C LEU A 746 21.61 26.29 -19.92
N PRO A 747 20.98 27.26 -20.60
CA PRO A 747 20.25 27.00 -21.83
C PRO A 747 21.21 26.47 -22.92
N LEU A 748 20.93 25.26 -23.39
CA LEU A 748 21.57 24.66 -24.54
C LEU A 748 21.21 25.48 -25.79
N GLY A 749 22.23 25.93 -26.52
CA GLY A 749 22.07 26.78 -27.69
C GLY A 749 22.80 26.24 -28.93
N SER A 750 22.33 26.65 -30.10
CA SER A 750 23.09 26.56 -31.35
C SER A 750 23.95 27.81 -31.56
N ARG A 751 24.90 27.78 -32.50
CA ARG A 751 25.73 28.95 -32.87
C ARG A 751 24.90 30.20 -33.17
N GLN A 752 23.76 30.02 -33.84
CA GLN A 752 22.81 31.08 -34.24
C GLN A 752 21.89 31.58 -33.10
N SER A 753 21.82 30.84 -31.98
CA SER A 753 20.96 31.24 -30.86
C SER A 753 21.61 32.33 -30.01
N LYS A 754 20.88 33.40 -29.69
CA LYS A 754 21.40 34.50 -28.84
C LYS A 754 21.51 34.15 -27.34
N GLY A 755 21.08 32.96 -26.93
CA GLY A 755 21.03 32.54 -25.52
C GLY A 755 19.81 33.07 -24.75
N ARG A 756 19.84 33.03 -23.42
CA ARG A 756 18.82 33.68 -22.56
C ARG A 756 19.47 34.69 -21.63
N ALA A 757 18.78 35.78 -21.31
CA ALA A 757 19.22 36.74 -20.31
C ALA A 757 19.32 36.09 -18.92
N ILE A 758 20.44 36.28 -18.22
CA ILE A 758 20.77 35.65 -16.94
C ILE A 758 19.78 36.02 -15.81
N VAL A 759 19.17 37.21 -15.88
CA VAL A 759 18.09 37.65 -14.99
C VAL A 759 16.82 36.77 -15.05
N ASN A 760 16.67 35.95 -16.11
CA ASN A 760 15.59 34.98 -16.22
C ASN A 760 15.95 33.61 -15.62
N LEU A 761 17.23 33.40 -15.23
CA LEU A 761 17.73 32.18 -14.62
C LEU A 761 18.04 32.37 -13.12
N LEU A 762 18.42 33.59 -12.73
CA LEU A 762 18.81 33.94 -11.36
C LEU A 762 18.04 35.16 -10.86
N PRO A 763 17.48 35.12 -9.62
CA PRO A 763 16.68 36.22 -9.08
C PRO A 763 17.59 37.34 -8.55
N PHE A 764 18.08 38.15 -9.48
CA PHE A 764 18.81 39.38 -9.21
C PHE A 764 17.87 40.50 -8.75
N ARG A 765 18.38 41.39 -7.89
CA ARG A 765 17.71 42.65 -7.54
C ARG A 765 17.73 43.62 -8.73
N GLN A 766 16.84 44.61 -8.70
CA GLN A 766 16.86 45.68 -9.70
C GLN A 766 18.21 46.42 -9.67
N GLY A 767 18.93 46.45 -10.79
CA GLY A 767 20.27 47.04 -10.92
C GLY A 767 21.44 46.12 -10.51
N GLU A 768 21.18 44.90 -10.06
CA GLU A 768 22.21 43.91 -9.73
C GLU A 768 22.75 43.24 -11.01
N ASN A 769 24.08 43.27 -11.19
CA ASN A 769 24.76 42.74 -12.37
C ASN A 769 25.86 41.76 -11.97
N VAL A 770 26.18 40.78 -12.82
CA VAL A 770 27.35 39.90 -12.62
C VAL A 770 28.64 40.69 -12.83
N ARG A 771 29.65 40.42 -12.00
CA ARG A 771 30.98 41.03 -12.04
C ARG A 771 32.12 40.03 -12.17
N ALA A 772 31.94 38.82 -11.65
CA ALA A 772 32.89 37.74 -11.83
C ALA A 772 32.15 36.41 -11.92
N VAL A 773 32.72 35.50 -12.71
CA VAL A 773 32.23 34.15 -12.93
C VAL A 773 33.38 33.21 -12.62
N ILE A 774 33.14 32.21 -11.77
CA ILE A 774 34.13 31.23 -11.33
C ILE A 774 33.57 29.84 -11.56
N GLN A 775 34.29 29.00 -12.30
CA GLN A 775 33.96 27.58 -12.46
C GLN A 775 34.57 26.75 -11.32
N THR A 776 33.88 25.70 -10.88
CA THR A 776 34.35 24.77 -9.86
C THR A 776 33.58 23.46 -9.94
N ARG A 777 34.27 22.32 -9.97
CA ARG A 777 33.69 20.99 -9.84
C ARG A 777 33.50 20.61 -8.37
N ASN A 778 34.54 20.79 -7.56
CA ASN A 778 34.60 20.27 -6.19
C ASN A 778 35.06 21.28 -5.12
N PHE A 779 35.24 22.56 -5.48
CA PHE A 779 35.69 23.66 -4.62
C PHE A 779 37.14 23.51 -4.12
N GLU A 780 37.98 22.81 -4.88
CA GLU A 780 39.41 22.58 -4.58
C GLU A 780 40.37 23.23 -5.59
N GLU A 781 39.85 23.88 -6.64
CA GLU A 781 40.62 24.48 -7.73
C GLU A 781 41.47 25.68 -7.29
N ALA A 782 41.16 26.27 -6.12
CA ALA A 782 41.98 27.24 -5.43
C ALA A 782 41.74 27.19 -3.92
N GLN A 783 42.73 27.57 -3.12
CA GLN A 783 42.55 27.65 -1.66
C GLN A 783 41.59 28.79 -1.28
N TYR A 784 41.75 29.96 -1.92
CA TYR A 784 41.00 31.16 -1.58
C TYR A 784 40.34 31.84 -2.79
N LEU A 785 39.27 32.57 -2.49
CA LEU A 785 38.72 33.63 -3.33
C LEU A 785 39.06 34.98 -2.72
N LEU A 786 39.71 35.82 -3.51
CA LEU A 786 40.05 37.20 -3.21
C LEU A 786 39.03 38.14 -3.85
N PHE A 787 38.39 38.97 -3.05
CA PHE A 787 37.42 39.98 -3.44
C PHE A 787 38.03 41.38 -3.32
N ALA A 788 37.69 42.28 -4.25
CA ALA A 788 37.96 43.71 -4.11
C ALA A 788 36.71 44.54 -4.44
N THR A 789 36.54 45.66 -3.73
CA THR A 789 35.43 46.60 -3.92
C THR A 789 35.88 47.96 -4.43
N LYS A 790 34.92 48.75 -4.92
CA LYS A 790 35.09 50.09 -5.48
C LYS A 790 35.77 51.05 -4.50
N ASN A 791 35.42 50.95 -3.22
CA ASN A 791 35.99 51.77 -2.14
C ASN A 791 37.33 51.25 -1.58
N GLY A 792 38.01 50.34 -2.31
CA GLY A 792 39.35 49.87 -1.97
C GLY A 792 39.43 48.87 -0.82
N ILE A 793 38.30 48.22 -0.50
CA ILE A 793 38.24 47.12 0.47
C ILE A 793 38.60 45.81 -0.23
N VAL A 794 39.37 44.96 0.46
CA VAL A 794 39.71 43.61 0.02
C VAL A 794 39.36 42.58 1.08
N LYS A 795 39.03 41.38 0.63
CA LYS A 795 38.67 40.26 1.48
C LYS A 795 39.18 38.95 0.89
N LYS A 796 39.63 38.05 1.75
CA LYS A 796 39.98 36.68 1.39
C LYS A 796 39.05 35.70 2.10
N THR A 797 38.48 34.75 1.36
CA THR A 797 37.57 33.71 1.88
C THR A 797 38.01 32.37 1.30
N GLU A 798 37.91 31.26 2.03
CA GLU A 798 38.19 29.92 1.49
C GLU A 798 37.17 29.56 0.40
N LEU A 799 37.62 28.95 -0.72
CA LEU A 799 36.72 28.53 -1.80
C LEU A 799 35.68 27.51 -1.30
N LYS A 800 36.10 26.56 -0.44
CA LYS A 800 35.24 25.57 0.21
C LYS A 800 34.10 26.18 1.03
N ALA A 801 34.24 27.42 1.54
CA ALA A 801 33.16 28.10 2.24
C ALA A 801 31.95 28.43 1.34
N TYR A 802 32.08 28.30 0.02
CA TYR A 802 30.99 28.45 -0.95
C TYR A 802 30.34 27.12 -1.35
N ASN A 803 30.87 25.98 -0.88
CA ASN A 803 30.17 24.70 -0.95
C ASN A 803 29.10 24.63 0.16
N THR A 804 27.99 25.33 -0.05
CA THR A 804 26.83 25.35 0.84
C THR A 804 25.56 25.19 0.00
N PRO A 805 24.54 24.47 0.46
CA PRO A 805 23.23 24.47 -0.19
C PRO A 805 22.71 25.90 -0.38
N LEU A 806 22.62 26.34 -1.62
CA LEU A 806 22.18 27.68 -1.97
C LEU A 806 20.67 27.78 -1.83
N ARG A 807 20.22 28.83 -1.15
CA ARG A 807 18.83 29.28 -1.20
C ARG A 807 18.59 30.01 -2.51
N ALA A 808 17.34 30.02 -2.97
CA ALA A 808 16.95 30.68 -4.22
C ALA A 808 17.36 32.16 -4.27
N ASP A 809 17.42 32.86 -3.13
CA ASP A 809 17.83 34.26 -3.06
C ASP A 809 19.35 34.49 -3.19
N GLY A 810 20.17 33.44 -3.34
CA GLY A 810 21.63 33.55 -3.36
C GLY A 810 22.23 33.85 -1.98
N ILE A 811 23.55 33.65 -1.83
CA ILE A 811 24.24 33.82 -0.55
C ILE A 811 25.15 35.05 -0.54
N ILE A 812 25.36 35.64 0.63
CA ILE A 812 26.34 36.70 0.82
C ILE A 812 27.75 36.11 0.62
N ALA A 813 28.54 36.72 -0.26
CA ALA A 813 29.96 36.42 -0.46
C ALA A 813 30.87 37.46 0.22
N ILE A 814 30.43 38.72 0.21
CA ILE A 814 31.04 39.84 0.94
C ILE A 814 29.93 40.78 1.39
N LYS A 815 29.98 41.24 2.64
CA LYS A 815 29.01 42.22 3.16
C LYS A 815 29.40 43.62 2.70
N MET A 816 28.75 44.08 1.64
CA MET A 816 28.97 45.40 1.06
C MET A 816 28.68 46.52 2.06
N ARG A 817 29.41 47.63 1.90
CA ARG A 817 29.14 48.90 2.59
C ARG A 817 28.21 49.75 1.75
N GLU A 818 27.58 50.74 2.36
CA GLU A 818 26.74 51.70 1.64
C GLU A 818 27.55 52.45 0.59
N GLY A 819 27.02 52.57 -0.63
CA GLY A 819 27.71 53.16 -1.78
C GLY A 819 28.93 52.39 -2.31
N ASP A 820 29.15 51.13 -1.90
CA ASP A 820 30.26 50.30 -2.37
C ASP A 820 29.77 49.19 -3.33
N GLU A 821 30.60 48.84 -4.31
CA GLU A 821 30.30 47.84 -5.35
C GLU A 821 31.44 46.84 -5.50
N LEU A 822 31.11 45.57 -5.79
CA LEU A 822 32.12 44.56 -6.09
C LEU A 822 32.83 44.90 -7.41
N VAL A 823 34.16 44.92 -7.42
CA VAL A 823 35.00 45.24 -8.60
C VAL A 823 35.60 43.98 -9.23
N GLY A 824 35.74 42.91 -8.47
CA GLY A 824 36.14 41.62 -9.02
C GLY A 824 36.40 40.56 -7.95
N VAL A 825 36.44 39.32 -8.41
CA VAL A 825 36.84 38.14 -7.65
C VAL A 825 37.95 37.42 -8.41
N ARG A 826 38.94 36.90 -7.69
CA ARG A 826 40.06 36.11 -8.24
C ARG A 826 40.26 34.87 -7.38
N HIS A 827 40.66 33.77 -8.00
CA HIS A 827 41.33 32.69 -7.27
C HIS A 827 42.67 33.21 -6.73
N SER A 828 43.06 32.73 -5.55
CA SER A 828 44.41 32.87 -5.02
C SER A 828 44.84 31.66 -4.20
N SER A 829 46.15 31.48 -4.14
CA SER A 829 46.86 30.35 -3.54
C SER A 829 47.14 30.52 -2.04
N GLY A 830 47.01 31.73 -1.50
CA GLY A 830 47.41 32.09 -0.13
C GLY A 830 48.73 32.86 -0.06
N GLU A 831 49.57 32.78 -1.10
CA GLU A 831 50.90 33.40 -1.19
C GLU A 831 51.00 34.49 -2.28
N ASP A 832 49.94 34.73 -3.04
CA ASP A 832 49.94 35.63 -4.19
C ASP A 832 50.12 37.12 -3.83
N ASP A 833 50.63 37.91 -4.77
CA ASP A 833 50.52 39.36 -4.70
C ASP A 833 49.20 39.84 -5.31
N VAL A 834 48.54 40.76 -4.62
CA VAL A 834 47.34 41.46 -5.11
C VAL A 834 47.75 42.76 -5.80
N LEU A 835 47.31 42.96 -7.04
CA LEU A 835 47.42 44.23 -7.77
C LEU A 835 46.04 44.88 -7.91
N MET A 836 45.87 46.06 -7.31
CA MET A 836 44.68 46.90 -7.44
C MET A 836 45.00 48.18 -8.20
N VAL A 837 44.08 48.66 -9.03
CA VAL A 837 44.25 49.87 -9.86
C VAL A 837 43.05 50.79 -9.71
N SER A 838 43.29 52.10 -9.51
CA SER A 838 42.27 53.13 -9.35
C SER A 838 42.08 54.01 -10.59
N ARG A 839 40.90 54.63 -10.69
CA ARG A 839 40.48 55.50 -11.81
C ARG A 839 41.41 56.69 -12.01
N LEU A 840 41.89 57.31 -10.92
CA LEU A 840 42.84 58.43 -10.96
C LEU A 840 44.30 57.99 -11.16
N GLY A 841 44.53 56.75 -11.61
CA GLY A 841 45.84 56.31 -12.09
C GLY A 841 46.84 55.97 -10.99
N GLN A 842 46.38 55.50 -9.82
CA GLN A 842 47.23 54.81 -8.84
C GLN A 842 47.11 53.29 -9.01
N ALA A 843 48.17 52.57 -8.66
CA ALA A 843 48.16 51.11 -8.54
C ALA A 843 48.93 50.67 -7.30
N ILE A 844 48.40 49.71 -6.54
CA ILE A 844 49.07 49.12 -5.38
C ILE A 844 49.28 47.63 -5.57
N ARG A 845 50.50 47.16 -5.28
CA ARG A 845 50.88 45.74 -5.20
C ARG A 845 51.22 45.41 -3.73
N PHE A 846 50.56 44.43 -3.14
CA PHE A 846 50.81 43.95 -1.78
C PHE A 846 50.63 42.43 -1.68
N SER A 847 51.29 41.76 -0.72
CA SER A 847 51.10 40.31 -0.54
C SER A 847 49.74 40.02 0.08
N GLU A 848 49.02 39.01 -0.40
CA GLU A 848 47.74 38.61 0.17
C GLU A 848 47.86 38.01 1.59
N GLN A 849 49.07 37.70 2.05
CA GLN A 849 49.32 37.27 3.44
C GLN A 849 48.98 38.40 4.44
N ASP A 850 49.07 39.68 4.03
CA ASP A 850 48.60 40.83 4.82
C ASP A 850 47.07 40.79 5.06
N VAL A 851 46.33 40.00 4.27
CA VAL A 851 44.87 39.84 4.34
C VAL A 851 44.53 38.48 4.92
N ARG A 852 44.21 38.45 6.23
CA ARG A 852 43.74 37.22 6.89
C ARG A 852 42.47 36.67 6.20
N PRO A 853 42.30 35.34 6.09
CA PRO A 853 41.03 34.72 5.72
C PRO A 853 39.88 35.17 6.65
N MET A 854 38.67 35.29 6.10
CA MET A 854 37.47 35.70 6.82
C MET A 854 36.23 34.91 6.37
N GLY A 855 35.21 34.87 7.23
CA GLY A 855 33.88 34.34 6.90
C GLY A 855 33.16 35.13 5.82
N ARG A 856 32.21 34.49 5.14
CA ARG A 856 31.42 35.01 4.00
C ARG A 856 30.61 36.29 4.30
N ASP A 857 30.18 36.47 5.53
CA ASP A 857 29.43 37.63 6.03
C ASP A 857 30.32 38.83 6.43
N ALA A 858 31.65 38.68 6.45
CA ALA A 858 32.56 39.78 6.72
C ALA A 858 32.66 40.76 5.53
N SER A 859 32.93 42.04 5.84
CA SER A 859 33.13 43.12 4.84
C SER A 859 34.56 43.25 4.32
N GLY A 860 35.57 42.63 4.94
CA GLY A 860 36.99 42.78 4.54
C GLY A 860 37.75 43.93 5.22
N VAL A 861 38.96 44.20 4.74
CA VAL A 861 39.94 45.19 5.25
C VAL A 861 40.39 46.15 4.15
N GLN A 862 40.98 47.30 4.51
CA GLN A 862 41.53 48.21 3.49
C GLN A 862 42.69 47.54 2.72
N GLY A 863 42.54 47.46 1.40
CA GLY A 863 43.56 47.01 0.44
C GLY A 863 44.26 48.18 -0.24
N MET A 864 43.49 49.21 -0.62
CA MET A 864 44.00 50.44 -1.25
C MET A 864 43.35 51.67 -0.62
N ARG A 865 44.13 52.69 -0.25
CA ARG A 865 43.60 53.96 0.28
C ARG A 865 43.42 54.97 -0.86
N LEU A 866 42.16 55.31 -1.11
CA LEU A 866 41.73 56.25 -2.14
C LEU A 866 41.78 57.70 -1.61
N ARG A 867 41.68 58.68 -2.52
CA ARG A 867 41.67 60.13 -2.21
C ARG A 867 40.59 60.83 -3.03
N GLY A 868 39.80 61.69 -2.38
CA GLY A 868 38.68 62.36 -3.06
C GLY A 868 37.74 61.33 -3.69
N ASP A 869 37.33 61.59 -4.93
CA ASP A 869 36.41 60.75 -5.70
C ASP A 869 37.10 59.62 -6.49
N ASP A 870 38.32 59.21 -6.09
CA ASP A 870 39.01 58.07 -6.69
C ASP A 870 38.32 56.74 -6.33
N GLU A 871 38.29 55.81 -7.28
CA GLU A 871 37.63 54.51 -7.15
C GLU A 871 38.50 53.39 -7.71
N VAL A 872 38.42 52.17 -7.15
CA VAL A 872 39.11 51.00 -7.71
C VAL A 872 38.34 50.47 -8.91
N ILE A 873 39.02 50.36 -10.06
CA ILE A 873 38.43 49.89 -11.33
C ILE A 873 38.86 48.47 -11.69
N SER A 874 39.93 47.96 -11.09
CA SER A 874 40.47 46.64 -11.38
C SER A 874 41.18 45.99 -10.19
N VAL A 875 41.06 44.67 -10.12
CA VAL A 875 41.85 43.78 -9.26
C VAL A 875 42.37 42.60 -10.10
N ALA A 876 43.62 42.20 -9.86
CA ALA A 876 44.27 41.05 -10.45
C ALA A 876 45.27 40.43 -9.46
N ILE A 877 45.65 39.18 -9.71
CA ILE A 877 46.86 38.60 -9.14
C ILE A 877 48.06 39.15 -9.93
N ALA A 878 49.10 39.59 -9.22
CA ALA A 878 50.31 40.15 -9.81
C ALA A 878 51.29 39.03 -10.14
N ALA A 879 51.47 38.74 -11.43
CA ALA A 879 52.47 37.81 -11.95
C ALA A 879 53.60 38.60 -12.64
N ASP A 880 54.85 38.36 -12.25
CA ASP A 880 56.01 39.19 -12.68
C ASP A 880 56.41 39.03 -14.16
N ASP A 881 55.91 37.98 -14.80
CA ASP A 881 56.00 37.69 -16.24
C ASP A 881 55.00 38.50 -17.09
N ALA A 882 53.98 39.09 -16.47
CA ALA A 882 52.90 39.79 -17.15
C ALA A 882 53.07 41.33 -17.19
N ASP A 883 52.32 41.97 -18.09
CA ASP A 883 52.17 43.43 -18.15
C ASP A 883 50.82 43.86 -17.55
N LEU A 884 50.81 45.01 -16.87
CA LEU A 884 49.58 45.76 -16.64
C LEU A 884 49.32 46.68 -17.84
N LEU A 885 48.26 46.39 -18.60
CA LEU A 885 47.66 47.30 -19.56
C LEU A 885 46.72 48.27 -18.84
N VAL A 886 46.88 49.56 -19.12
CA VAL A 886 45.95 50.62 -18.71
C VAL A 886 45.52 51.44 -19.94
N VAL A 887 44.24 51.82 -20.00
CA VAL A 887 43.68 52.65 -21.07
C VAL A 887 42.79 53.76 -20.49
N THR A 888 42.91 54.97 -21.03
CA THR A 888 42.15 56.15 -20.61
C THR A 888 40.85 56.33 -21.41
N GLU A 889 39.92 57.10 -20.84
CA GLU A 889 38.65 57.50 -21.45
C GLU A 889 38.85 58.12 -22.84
N ASN A 890 39.92 58.89 -23.06
CA ASN A 890 40.18 59.52 -24.37
C ASN A 890 41.07 58.66 -25.29
N GLY A 891 41.12 57.34 -25.09
CA GLY A 891 41.72 56.40 -26.04
C GLY A 891 43.26 56.30 -26.01
N TYR A 892 43.90 56.68 -24.89
CA TYR A 892 45.34 56.52 -24.71
C TYR A 892 45.64 55.26 -23.87
N GLY A 893 46.55 54.42 -24.33
CA GLY A 893 46.91 53.16 -23.69
C GLY A 893 48.42 52.96 -23.53
N LYS A 894 48.79 52.10 -22.58
CA LYS A 894 50.16 51.58 -22.43
C LYS A 894 50.20 50.28 -21.65
N ARG A 895 51.25 49.49 -21.89
CA ARG A 895 51.61 48.32 -21.09
C ARG A 895 52.80 48.64 -20.20
N THR A 896 52.86 48.06 -19.01
CA THR A 896 54.00 48.21 -18.10
C THR A 896 54.17 46.92 -17.31
N ARG A 897 55.40 46.38 -17.23
CA ARG A 897 55.66 45.11 -16.53
C ARG A 897 55.20 45.17 -15.08
N VAL A 898 54.54 44.10 -14.61
CA VAL A 898 54.06 44.00 -13.21
C VAL A 898 55.22 44.08 -12.21
N SER A 899 56.42 43.63 -12.59
CA SER A 899 57.66 43.77 -11.83
C SER A 899 58.14 45.22 -11.63
N GLU A 900 57.69 46.20 -12.43
CA GLU A 900 57.97 47.62 -12.15
C GLU A 900 57.20 48.14 -10.93
N TYR A 901 56.09 47.50 -10.54
CA TYR A 901 55.25 47.93 -9.43
C TYR A 901 55.83 47.37 -8.12
N PRO A 902 56.47 48.20 -7.27
CA PRO A 902 57.10 47.72 -6.05
C PRO A 902 56.05 47.18 -5.08
N LYS A 903 56.32 46.03 -4.46
CA LYS A 903 55.53 45.54 -3.33
C LYS A 903 55.52 46.59 -2.21
N LYS A 904 54.34 46.90 -1.68
CA LYS A 904 54.07 47.78 -0.53
C LYS A 904 53.13 47.04 0.43
N GLY A 905 53.01 47.51 1.67
CA GLY A 905 51.98 46.99 2.58
C GLY A 905 50.57 47.40 2.14
N ARG A 906 49.57 46.55 2.40
CA ARG A 906 48.16 46.87 2.08
C ARG A 906 47.67 48.15 2.75
N GLY A 907 46.68 48.80 2.15
CA GLY A 907 46.11 50.05 2.65
C GLY A 907 46.95 51.31 2.36
N GLY A 908 48.07 51.16 1.63
CA GLY A 908 48.76 52.30 1.02
C GLY A 908 47.95 52.94 -0.11
N MET A 909 48.41 54.11 -0.59
CA MET A 909 47.79 54.80 -1.73
C MET A 909 48.25 54.25 -3.09
N GLY A 910 49.20 53.30 -3.08
CA GLY A 910 49.85 52.80 -4.28
C GLY A 910 50.92 53.75 -4.84
N VAL A 911 51.24 53.52 -6.11
CA VAL A 911 52.19 54.26 -6.94
C VAL A 911 51.51 54.67 -8.25
N LYS A 912 51.97 55.76 -8.85
CA LYS A 912 51.39 56.28 -10.09
C LYS A 912 51.58 55.29 -11.26
N THR A 913 50.47 54.81 -11.83
CA THR A 913 50.46 53.84 -12.95
C THR A 913 50.35 54.51 -14.33
N VAL A 914 49.96 55.79 -14.37
CA VAL A 914 49.85 56.59 -15.60
C VAL A 914 49.93 58.09 -15.26
N GLN A 915 50.50 58.89 -16.15
CA GLN A 915 50.45 60.35 -16.07
C GLN A 915 49.17 60.86 -16.75
N LEU A 916 48.09 60.98 -15.97
CA LEU A 916 46.85 61.62 -16.42
C LEU A 916 47.04 63.13 -16.65
N THR A 917 46.23 63.67 -17.55
CA THR A 917 46.09 65.09 -17.94
C THR A 917 44.66 65.28 -18.42
N GLU A 918 44.05 66.47 -18.25
CA GLU A 918 42.65 66.74 -18.65
C GLU A 918 42.34 66.28 -20.10
N ALA A 919 43.23 66.61 -21.05
CA ALA A 919 43.10 66.21 -22.45
C ALA A 919 43.09 64.69 -22.72
N ARG A 920 43.44 63.85 -21.74
CA ARG A 920 43.48 62.38 -21.87
C ARG A 920 42.40 61.65 -21.05
N GLY A 921 41.66 62.35 -20.19
CA GLY A 921 40.66 61.76 -19.30
C GLY A 921 41.27 60.90 -18.18
N HIS A 922 40.41 60.19 -17.45
CA HIS A 922 40.78 59.21 -16.42
C HIS A 922 41.00 57.82 -17.00
N LEU A 923 41.33 56.82 -16.17
CA LEU A 923 41.38 55.43 -16.63
C LEU A 923 39.97 54.85 -16.85
N ALA A 924 39.70 54.41 -18.08
CA ALA A 924 38.51 53.65 -18.44
C ALA A 924 38.66 52.16 -18.12
N GLY A 925 39.89 51.63 -18.13
CA GLY A 925 40.14 50.23 -17.84
C GLY A 925 41.59 49.89 -17.51
N ALA A 926 41.76 48.81 -16.73
CA ALA A 926 43.05 48.22 -16.41
C ALA A 926 42.95 46.70 -16.34
N ARG A 927 43.87 45.99 -17.00
CA ARG A 927 43.93 44.52 -17.04
C ARG A 927 45.38 44.03 -17.04
N VAL A 928 45.64 42.94 -16.33
CA VAL A 928 46.87 42.18 -16.50
C VAL A 928 46.75 41.36 -17.78
N VAL A 929 47.77 41.44 -18.63
CA VAL A 929 47.84 40.82 -19.95
C VAL A 929 49.22 40.19 -20.14
N ARG A 930 49.30 39.13 -20.95
CA ARG A 930 50.57 38.53 -21.40
C ARG A 930 50.76 38.79 -22.88
N ASP A 931 51.98 38.61 -23.37
CA ASP A 931 52.22 38.56 -24.80
C ASP A 931 51.46 37.33 -25.39
N GLY A 932 50.91 37.47 -26.61
CA GLY A 932 49.94 36.55 -27.23
C GLY A 932 48.45 36.88 -26.95
N TYR A 933 48.16 37.89 -26.14
CA TYR A 933 46.78 38.34 -25.91
C TYR A 933 46.39 39.38 -26.96
N GLN A 934 45.09 39.47 -27.27
CA GLN A 934 44.52 40.63 -27.94
C GLN A 934 43.66 41.43 -26.95
N VAL A 935 43.35 42.68 -27.31
CA VAL A 935 42.46 43.55 -26.53
C VAL A 935 41.43 44.18 -27.46
N MET A 936 40.19 44.17 -26.98
CA MET A 936 39.06 44.86 -27.54
C MET A 936 38.80 46.15 -26.73
N LEU A 937 38.72 47.27 -27.45
CA LEU A 937 38.34 48.59 -26.94
C LEU A 937 37.03 49.00 -27.59
N ILE A 938 36.12 49.56 -26.81
CA ILE A 938 34.79 49.96 -27.27
C ILE A 938 34.55 51.42 -26.89
N SER A 939 34.01 52.24 -27.80
CA SER A 939 33.60 53.60 -27.49
C SER A 939 32.14 53.69 -27.02
N THR A 940 31.78 54.79 -26.38
CA THR A 940 30.38 55.15 -26.08
C THR A 940 29.53 55.35 -27.34
N GLY A 941 30.15 55.56 -28.50
CA GLY A 941 29.49 55.61 -29.82
C GLY A 941 29.45 54.27 -30.57
N GLY A 942 29.70 53.14 -29.89
CA GLY A 942 29.61 51.80 -30.47
C GLY A 942 30.77 51.39 -31.39
N THR A 943 31.82 52.21 -31.52
CA THR A 943 33.00 51.82 -32.31
C THR A 943 33.79 50.76 -31.55
N VAL A 944 34.07 49.62 -32.17
CA VAL A 944 34.87 48.52 -31.60
C VAL A 944 36.21 48.41 -32.34
N ILE A 945 37.31 48.36 -31.60
CA ILE A 945 38.66 48.08 -32.12
C ILE A 945 39.24 46.86 -31.41
N LYS A 946 39.70 45.87 -32.17
CA LYS A 946 40.46 44.71 -31.70
C LYS A 946 41.91 44.87 -32.16
N MET A 947 42.88 44.69 -31.27
CA MET A 947 44.31 44.72 -31.61
C MET A 947 45.12 43.73 -30.77
N PRO A 948 46.23 43.17 -31.29
CA PRO A 948 47.27 42.54 -30.49
C PRO A 948 47.72 43.44 -29.33
N VAL A 949 47.93 42.83 -28.16
CA VAL A 949 48.48 43.52 -26.97
C VAL A 949 49.90 44.02 -27.28
N GLU A 950 50.61 43.30 -28.16
CA GLU A 950 51.91 43.59 -28.75
C GLU A 950 52.02 45.04 -29.26
N ASP A 951 51.03 45.47 -30.06
CA ASP A 951 50.98 46.78 -30.72
C ASP A 951 50.87 47.96 -29.72
N ILE A 952 50.35 47.69 -28.52
CA ILE A 952 50.29 48.69 -27.45
C ILE A 952 51.67 48.82 -26.82
N LYS A 953 52.31 49.99 -26.99
CA LYS A 953 53.68 50.20 -26.51
C LYS A 953 53.85 49.90 -25.00
N ARG A 954 54.86 49.07 -24.71
CA ARG A 954 55.40 48.84 -23.36
C ARG A 954 56.21 50.08 -22.95
N LEU A 955 55.79 50.73 -21.87
CA LEU A 955 56.33 51.99 -21.34
C LEU A 955 56.36 51.95 -19.81
N GLY A 956 57.28 52.69 -19.18
CA GLY A 956 57.38 52.74 -17.72
C GLY A 956 56.13 53.28 -17.02
N ARG A 957 56.00 53.01 -15.72
CA ARG A 957 54.81 53.36 -14.90
C ARG A 957 54.31 54.79 -15.07
N SER A 958 55.11 55.81 -14.74
CA SER A 958 54.66 57.22 -14.71
C SER A 958 54.71 57.93 -16.09
N THR A 959 54.30 57.24 -17.15
CA THR A 959 54.21 57.79 -18.52
C THR A 959 52.75 58.02 -18.94
N GLN A 960 52.52 58.83 -19.99
CA GLN A 960 51.17 59.20 -20.43
C GLN A 960 50.51 58.18 -21.39
N GLY A 961 51.27 57.23 -21.94
CA GLY A 961 50.81 56.29 -22.97
C GLY A 961 50.74 56.86 -24.39
N VAL A 962 50.36 56.02 -25.36
CA VAL A 962 50.16 56.34 -26.78
C VAL A 962 48.69 56.21 -27.16
N ILE A 963 48.27 56.79 -28.28
CA ILE A 963 46.91 56.61 -28.80
C ILE A 963 46.75 55.14 -29.20
N VAL A 964 45.78 54.45 -28.59
CA VAL A 964 45.34 53.10 -28.98
C VAL A 964 43.99 53.16 -29.72
N MET A 965 43.14 54.13 -29.38
CA MET A 965 41.86 54.35 -30.05
C MET A 965 41.70 55.84 -30.39
N ARG A 966 41.41 56.14 -31.65
CA ARG A 966 40.97 57.48 -32.06
C ARG A 966 39.46 57.56 -31.90
N LEU A 967 39.01 58.46 -31.04
CA LEU A 967 37.60 58.70 -30.75
C LEU A 967 37.08 59.90 -31.56
N ARG A 968 35.77 59.94 -31.80
CA ARG A 968 35.09 61.13 -32.33
C ARG A 968 34.84 62.14 -31.22
N GLU A 969 34.52 63.37 -31.59
CA GLU A 969 34.22 64.43 -30.62
C GLU A 969 33.00 64.04 -29.76
N GLY A 970 33.17 64.04 -28.43
CA GLY A 970 32.16 63.58 -27.47
C GLY A 970 32.15 62.07 -27.18
N GLU A 971 32.89 61.24 -27.91
CA GLU A 971 33.03 59.80 -27.60
C GLU A 971 34.14 59.55 -26.56
N GLN A 972 33.94 58.54 -25.71
CA GLN A 972 34.93 58.03 -24.74
C GLN A 972 35.06 56.51 -24.86
N VAL A 973 36.19 55.93 -24.46
CA VAL A 973 36.32 54.48 -24.25
C VAL A 973 35.41 54.05 -23.10
N SER A 974 34.42 53.21 -23.39
CA SER A 974 33.43 52.72 -22.43
C SER A 974 33.87 51.42 -21.76
N SER A 975 34.62 50.55 -22.45
CA SER A 975 35.10 49.29 -21.90
C SER A 975 36.39 48.78 -22.56
N LEU A 976 37.07 47.88 -21.83
CA LEU A 976 38.29 47.19 -22.24
C LEU A 976 38.17 45.71 -21.85
N ALA A 977 38.31 44.82 -22.83
CA ALA A 977 38.25 43.38 -22.65
C ALA A 977 39.47 42.70 -23.30
N PRO A 978 40.24 41.87 -22.57
CA PRO A 978 41.24 41.00 -23.18
C PRO A 978 40.53 39.86 -23.92
N VAL A 979 40.98 39.57 -25.13
CA VAL A 979 40.51 38.48 -25.99
C VAL A 979 41.71 37.59 -26.26
N VAL A 980 41.63 36.30 -25.93
CA VAL A 980 42.68 35.35 -26.29
C VAL A 980 42.44 34.92 -27.73
N GLU A 981 43.45 35.04 -28.60
CA GLU A 981 43.41 34.50 -29.95
C GLU A 981 44.42 33.34 -30.04
N SER A 982 44.02 32.23 -30.66
CA SER A 982 44.88 31.09 -30.93
C SER A 982 45.93 31.46 -31.98
N GLY A 983 47.20 31.26 -31.67
CA GLY A 983 48.32 31.85 -32.42
C GLY A 983 48.37 31.54 -33.91
N ASP A 984 48.72 32.56 -34.69
CA ASP A 984 49.29 32.43 -36.03
C ASP A 984 50.78 32.12 -35.91
N ASP A 985 51.27 31.06 -36.56
CA ASP A 985 52.69 30.75 -36.63
C ASP A 985 53.15 30.66 -38.09
N SER A 986 54.21 31.40 -38.39
CA SER A 986 54.83 31.45 -39.71
C SER A 986 55.84 30.31 -39.87
N ASN A 987 55.54 29.36 -40.76
CA ASN A 987 56.44 28.37 -41.36
C ASN A 987 57.70 27.95 -40.55
N GLY A 988 57.58 26.87 -39.79
CA GLY A 988 58.71 26.08 -39.28
C GLY A 988 58.34 24.59 -39.23
N GLU A 989 59.20 23.72 -39.74
CA GLU A 989 58.95 22.26 -39.81
C GLU A 989 58.96 21.60 -38.41
N PRO A 990 58.19 20.52 -38.18
CA PRO A 990 58.08 19.89 -36.87
C PRO A 990 59.29 18.98 -36.57
N SER A 991 59.80 19.05 -35.33
CA SER A 991 60.70 18.05 -34.75
C SER A 991 60.05 17.39 -33.53
N ASP A 992 60.26 16.08 -33.38
CA ASP A 992 59.56 15.22 -32.41
C ASP A 992 59.80 15.52 -30.91
N ALA A 993 58.78 15.16 -30.13
CA ALA A 993 58.80 14.64 -28.75
C ALA A 993 59.40 15.47 -27.59
N ALA A 994 58.53 15.81 -26.63
CA ALA A 994 58.59 15.32 -25.24
C ALA A 994 57.25 15.53 -24.52
#